data_AF-A0AA38R3J8-F1
#
_entry.id   AF-A0AA38R3J8-F1
#
_cell.length_a   1.000
_cell.length_b   1.000
_cell.length_c   1.000
_cell.angle_alpha   90.00
_cell.angle_beta   90.00
_cell.angle_gamma   90.00
#
_symmetry.space_group_name_H-M   'P 1'
#
loop_
_entity.id
_entity.type
_entity.pdbx_description
1 polymer ?
#
loop_
_entity_poly.entity_id
_entity_poly.type
_entity_poly.pdbx_seq_one_letter_code
_entity_poly.pdbx_strand_id
1 'polypeptide(L)'
;MALQPQLYWREFTRNGTNDIDHMADAAFLSKNFVDWFGKWLQQGQNSSTASFDQLIHVFWGTSAFSTSTDEWTLCIVGSSELKSTQAFLQVASWDGLTFRFYQREPPGPLPTRWSYFGQSMDAFGLNAYLGPFNGHVNGACIMKELQEPWIHWFNPSTSNDFDACFSAENVADFKSTPYITQPGQRLLSALTIGPDVLEQMIGNGVNNWFGRRQKADFFDASGSKLVPLPGHIPRWAAHLFLTTTINLLAANMSSDGKTMMIPADHFYDNELLQSGIGELLENAATLKTTIGLSDYQDAVNKLGLSMLQEVNLIPGEPKPPGYLELPVSALGGDKRDEEGQVALGFQIVIQNSEGQAPFNVLQASLEDAQGVAKMQMLLKRGPNQWLGLFTTKTFNAIMMLDFWNPIYSWRRGVLMQYVPQQTTLDPTTNTYDLEARFIQNVKNSSYALSGIADSPEYQFLQLLQVDLPTHQTNIANYFKAIEDYLNGKDTKPQAIIDYLTLAESRRRIYRPLPLDEFGSSMPYALNIPYGSPMMEMTSEGRIQQMPSRGQDFLLKWTSSLAGVNPQIIMATSQSNGPVSIAALPRPSLLALPCQSNLKSRTTARVLMSRGCPYGMQQSRRAKPKNGCPMMLSSSPTQLAGGTTVPNWTDDILPLVTSPYWIPADERLAKASGWVSAMHYWGGWDLSNYGDVSSRAVSIYRHLRSKSMPVTRDPGDYWPEVALETFRAWANGGFPLNSASAATPKMVIPPPVEPPPTYRVRRDIMSLSREELAIYQSRLDDILEVGQLGSKWQELGLLHAEWCLHYQEATFLWHRAYLRYVEELIDFPIPYWNGFATQSADPTSPFAGVPSVFFEETYISPKDGSARPNPLKYALALDGKSKQPPNRFVTRDPVLVQGPTALGWAEKVAFFTLYHEQISHALDQSVYTSSHTAESFGVPWANIVEFGENNPDSWYPYRFNFDGLFEQVHDNFHGWVGPDMADNTYTAFDPIFLSYHANMDRLAGIFMDAHPTDQFTSSFPLQPFLDDAKRLSYDDPRRWIYTTIGDMAKDERALGYMYSPSASPDAATTVTEASNIARLRVKASGGHAVTLPAVQASMGSGQVKDGTRPAPKRVPYIVFSGVGCTDSSYRLDVFTPQARSMAADPICNPDFIGQITRLGMGPGRPGSSTLQNRRRCRKHEVTRLLSAEKVADKLGGDAKGLGGVHVVVTDLQTGRVVPQDEYKELPGFEAKVVWLPIST
;
A
#
# COMPACT_ATOMS: atom_id res chain seq x y z
N MET A 1 38.00 3.40 -20.13
CA MET A 1 37.16 4.59 -19.90
C MET A 1 36.39 4.36 -18.62
N ALA A 2 36.29 5.35 -17.73
CA ALA A 2 35.36 5.26 -16.61
C ALA A 2 33.93 5.33 -17.16
N LEU A 3 33.03 4.47 -16.67
CA LEU A 3 31.60 4.57 -16.96
C LEU A 3 31.09 5.91 -16.40
N GLN A 4 30.30 6.63 -17.18
CA GLN A 4 29.66 7.85 -16.68
C GLN A 4 28.55 7.50 -15.65
N PRO A 5 28.37 8.33 -14.61
CA PRO A 5 27.37 8.10 -13.59
C PRO A 5 25.95 8.15 -14.18
N GLN A 6 25.13 7.13 -13.87
CA GLN A 6 23.72 7.10 -14.24
C GLN A 6 22.90 7.93 -13.25
N LEU A 7 22.50 9.13 -13.68
CA LEU A 7 21.68 10.07 -12.93
C LEU A 7 20.28 10.13 -13.54
N TYR A 8 19.28 10.45 -12.72
CA TYR A 8 17.87 10.37 -13.07
C TYR A 8 17.13 11.67 -12.71
N TRP A 9 15.90 11.82 -13.20
CA TRP A 9 14.99 12.89 -12.77
C TRP A 9 13.54 12.39 -12.74
N ARG A 10 12.72 12.96 -11.86
CA ARG A 10 11.32 12.55 -11.65
C ARG A 10 10.32 13.51 -12.31
N GLU A 11 9.35 12.95 -13.02
CA GLU A 11 8.18 13.63 -13.54
C GLU A 11 6.95 13.32 -12.67
N PHE A 12 6.24 14.37 -12.23
CA PHE A 12 5.06 14.24 -11.39
C PHE A 12 3.77 14.28 -12.22
N THR A 13 2.91 13.28 -12.07
CA THR A 13 1.83 12.98 -13.03
C THR A 13 0.48 13.65 -12.76
N ARG A 14 0.25 14.16 -11.53
CA ARG A 14 -0.98 14.86 -11.06
C ARG A 14 -2.32 14.12 -11.22
N ASN A 15 -2.33 12.86 -11.65
CA ASN A 15 -3.50 12.24 -12.29
C ASN A 15 -4.03 10.98 -11.58
N GLY A 16 -3.34 10.45 -10.57
CA GLY A 16 -3.63 9.13 -10.02
C GLY A 16 -2.95 7.94 -10.72
N THR A 17 -1.77 8.10 -11.32
CA THR A 17 -0.79 7.05 -11.68
C THR A 17 0.60 7.42 -11.15
N ASN A 18 1.41 6.47 -10.68
CA ASN A 18 2.75 6.71 -10.10
C ASN A 18 3.62 7.71 -10.88
N ASP A 19 4.42 8.50 -10.16
CA ASP A 19 5.47 9.35 -10.72
C ASP A 19 6.46 8.57 -11.61
N ILE A 20 7.03 9.23 -12.62
CA ILE A 20 7.86 8.59 -13.65
C ILE A 20 9.33 9.02 -13.48
N ASP A 21 10.22 8.06 -13.23
CA ASP A 21 11.67 8.30 -13.22
C ASP A 21 12.27 8.14 -14.62
N HIS A 22 12.86 9.21 -15.14
CA HIS A 22 13.56 9.28 -16.42
C HIS A 22 15.07 9.30 -16.22
N MET A 23 15.83 8.68 -17.11
CA MET A 23 17.30 8.82 -17.12
C MET A 23 17.67 10.24 -17.61
N ALA A 24 18.58 10.91 -16.92
CA ALA A 24 19.03 12.25 -17.30
C ALA A 24 20.00 12.17 -18.49
N ASP A 25 19.58 12.68 -19.65
CA ASP A 25 20.45 12.82 -20.82
C ASP A 25 21.44 14.00 -20.66
N ALA A 26 22.39 14.11 -21.59
CA ALA A 26 23.40 15.17 -21.56
C ALA A 26 22.82 16.59 -21.59
N ALA A 27 21.67 16.80 -22.25
CA ALA A 27 21.01 18.10 -22.29
C ALA A 27 20.38 18.42 -20.91
N PHE A 28 19.69 17.45 -20.30
CA PHE A 28 19.11 17.58 -18.97
C PHE A 28 20.19 17.83 -17.90
N LEU A 29 21.28 17.07 -17.91
CA LEU A 29 22.41 17.25 -17.00
C LEU A 29 23.00 18.65 -17.12
N SER A 30 23.30 19.10 -18.34
CA SER A 30 23.89 20.43 -18.60
C SER A 30 22.99 21.61 -18.19
N LYS A 31 21.67 21.38 -18.06
CA LYS A 31 20.68 22.40 -17.71
C LYS A 31 20.35 22.41 -16.21
N ASN A 32 20.21 21.23 -15.61
CA ASN A 32 19.60 21.08 -14.29
C ASN A 32 20.60 20.70 -13.20
N PHE A 33 21.63 19.88 -13.48
CA PHE A 33 22.67 19.48 -12.51
C PHE A 33 23.84 20.50 -12.53
N VAL A 34 23.52 21.78 -12.32
CA VAL A 34 24.43 22.92 -12.53
C VAL A 34 24.88 23.62 -11.23
N ASP A 35 24.23 23.30 -10.11
CA ASP A 35 24.69 23.60 -8.76
C ASP A 35 25.97 22.81 -8.40
N TRP A 36 26.50 23.07 -7.21
CA TRP A 36 27.71 22.40 -6.74
C TRP A 36 27.52 20.88 -6.60
N PHE A 37 26.42 20.43 -5.98
CA PHE A 37 26.19 19.00 -5.72
C PHE A 37 25.85 18.24 -7.01
N GLY A 38 25.01 18.81 -7.87
CA GLY A 38 24.73 18.28 -9.21
C GLY A 38 26.00 18.11 -10.06
N LYS A 39 26.93 19.09 -10.02
CA LYS A 39 28.26 18.98 -10.66
C LYS A 39 29.17 17.95 -10.00
N TRP A 40 29.10 17.80 -8.68
CA TRP A 40 29.89 16.82 -7.94
C TRP A 40 29.45 15.39 -8.24
N LEU A 41 28.15 15.11 -8.31
CA LEU A 41 27.58 13.80 -8.69
C LEU A 41 28.02 13.35 -10.10
N GLN A 42 28.29 14.27 -11.02
CA GLN A 42 28.76 13.99 -12.37
C GLN A 42 30.26 13.61 -12.45
N GLN A 43 31.01 13.72 -11.36
CA GLN A 43 32.46 13.48 -11.34
C GLN A 43 32.82 12.08 -10.85
N GLY A 44 33.65 11.37 -11.63
CA GLY A 44 34.26 10.11 -11.21
C GLY A 44 33.22 9.05 -10.83
N GLN A 45 33.24 8.64 -9.55
CA GLN A 45 32.31 7.68 -8.96
C GLN A 45 31.44 8.31 -7.85
N ASN A 46 31.39 9.64 -7.74
CA ASN A 46 30.71 10.33 -6.63
C ASN A 46 29.20 9.97 -6.52
N SER A 47 28.56 9.60 -7.64
CA SER A 47 27.18 9.11 -7.63
C SER A 47 26.97 7.78 -6.89
N SER A 48 28.03 7.05 -6.52
CA SER A 48 27.94 5.83 -5.69
C SER A 48 27.91 6.11 -4.19
N THR A 49 28.07 7.38 -3.77
CA THR A 49 27.88 7.76 -2.37
C THR A 49 26.42 7.57 -1.98
N ALA A 50 26.18 6.72 -0.98
CA ALA A 50 24.89 6.07 -0.75
C ALA A 50 24.39 6.09 0.69
N SER A 51 25.19 6.49 1.67
CA SER A 51 24.81 6.58 3.09
C SER A 51 25.04 7.98 3.65
N PHE A 52 24.41 8.27 4.79
CA PHE A 52 24.47 9.58 5.43
C PHE A 52 25.90 9.92 5.91
N ASP A 53 26.61 8.95 6.50
CA ASP A 53 28.00 9.11 6.93
C ASP A 53 28.96 9.49 5.79
N GLN A 54 28.82 8.85 4.63
CA GLN A 54 29.64 9.11 3.44
C GLN A 54 29.47 10.54 2.91
N LEU A 55 28.25 11.10 2.94
CA LEU A 55 28.04 12.50 2.55
C LEU A 55 28.65 13.46 3.58
N ILE A 56 28.37 13.25 4.87
CA ILE A 56 28.86 14.14 5.95
C ILE A 56 30.40 14.15 6.01
N HIS A 57 31.05 13.00 5.79
CA HIS A 57 32.51 12.90 5.71
C HIS A 57 33.11 13.78 4.59
N VAL A 58 32.40 13.99 3.48
CA VAL A 58 32.88 14.79 2.34
C VAL A 58 32.56 16.28 2.50
N PHE A 59 31.46 16.63 3.17
CA PHE A 59 30.89 18.00 3.17
C PHE A 59 30.96 18.76 4.50
N TRP A 60 31.78 18.30 5.45
CA TRP A 60 31.95 18.96 6.74
C TRP A 60 32.54 20.39 6.62
N GLY A 61 31.73 21.41 6.93
CA GLY A 61 32.09 22.84 6.83
C GLY A 61 31.08 23.77 7.49
N THR A 62 31.41 25.06 7.68
CA THR A 62 30.74 25.96 8.64
C THR A 62 30.11 27.23 8.05
N SER A 63 29.61 27.21 6.81
CA SER A 63 28.97 28.37 6.15
C SER A 63 27.67 27.99 5.44
N ALA A 64 26.58 28.73 5.69
CA ALA A 64 25.23 28.39 5.21
C ALA A 64 24.47 29.58 4.59
N PHE A 65 23.74 29.31 3.50
CA PHE A 65 22.72 30.15 2.83
C PHE A 65 23.14 31.56 2.40
N SER A 66 24.38 31.69 1.90
CA SER A 66 24.89 32.94 1.30
C SER A 66 24.07 33.42 0.10
N THR A 67 24.24 34.70 -0.26
CA THR A 67 23.73 35.28 -1.51
C THR A 67 24.76 35.26 -2.64
N SER A 68 26.02 34.93 -2.36
CA SER A 68 27.06 34.74 -3.38
C SER A 68 26.84 33.47 -4.18
N THR A 69 27.12 33.50 -5.48
CA THR A 69 27.16 32.31 -6.34
C THR A 69 28.49 31.54 -6.25
N ASP A 70 29.48 32.12 -5.59
CA ASP A 70 30.79 31.49 -5.35
C ASP A 70 30.77 30.63 -4.06
N GLU A 71 29.70 30.74 -3.28
CA GLU A 71 29.45 29.99 -2.05
C GLU A 71 28.24 29.06 -2.24
N TRP A 72 28.23 27.91 -1.58
CA TRP A 72 27.18 26.92 -1.68
C TRP A 72 26.81 26.38 -0.30
N THR A 73 25.65 25.74 -0.20
CA THR A 73 25.19 25.10 1.04
C THR A 73 24.48 23.80 0.70
N LEU A 74 24.65 22.79 1.55
CA LEU A 74 24.09 21.47 1.36
C LEU A 74 23.28 21.07 2.59
N CYS A 75 21.95 21.02 2.44
CA CYS A 75 21.08 20.44 3.45
C CYS A 75 20.99 18.94 3.16
N ILE A 76 21.41 18.10 4.10
CA ILE A 76 21.34 16.64 3.98
C ILE A 76 20.34 16.14 5.02
N VAL A 77 19.35 15.37 4.58
CA VAL A 77 18.36 14.72 5.44
C VAL A 77 18.59 13.21 5.37
N GLY A 78 18.90 12.59 6.50
CA GLY A 78 19.20 11.16 6.62
C GLY A 78 18.54 10.54 7.85
N SER A 79 18.48 9.21 7.91
CA SER A 79 17.91 8.50 9.07
C SER A 79 18.89 8.39 10.25
N SER A 80 18.42 7.81 11.36
CA SER A 80 19.25 7.46 12.51
C SER A 80 20.21 6.28 12.25
N GLU A 81 20.04 5.54 11.15
CA GLU A 81 20.93 4.48 10.70
C GLU A 81 22.08 5.08 9.86
N LEU A 82 23.03 5.70 10.55
CA LEU A 82 24.10 6.54 9.98
C LEU A 82 24.83 5.94 8.74
N LYS A 83 25.06 4.62 8.73
CA LYS A 83 25.77 3.89 7.65
C LYS A 83 24.84 3.18 6.65
N SER A 84 23.53 3.33 6.80
CA SER A 84 22.55 2.63 5.97
C SER A 84 22.54 3.17 4.55
N THR A 85 22.72 2.27 3.59
CA THR A 85 22.52 2.54 2.16
C THR A 85 21.11 2.19 1.70
N GLN A 86 20.20 1.88 2.64
CA GLN A 86 18.79 1.61 2.36
C GLN A 86 17.87 2.68 2.94
N ALA A 87 18.16 3.19 4.14
CA ALA A 87 17.35 4.22 4.76
C ALA A 87 17.30 5.54 3.97
N PHE A 88 16.22 6.29 4.19
CA PHE A 88 15.92 7.56 3.52
C PHE A 88 17.11 8.53 3.52
N LEU A 89 17.44 9.07 2.33
CA LEU A 89 18.50 10.06 2.16
C LEU A 89 18.13 11.06 1.05
N GLN A 90 17.96 12.33 1.44
CA GLN A 90 17.67 13.45 0.55
C GLN A 90 18.70 14.57 0.73
N VAL A 91 18.87 15.37 -0.33
CA VAL A 91 19.79 16.49 -0.39
C VAL A 91 19.13 17.68 -1.08
N ALA A 92 19.16 18.85 -0.44
CA ALA A 92 18.86 20.13 -1.08
C ALA A 92 20.14 20.96 -1.18
N SER A 93 20.57 21.30 -2.40
CA SER A 93 21.75 22.14 -2.64
C SER A 93 21.36 23.57 -3.01
N TRP A 94 21.98 24.54 -2.35
CA TRP A 94 21.81 25.98 -2.57
C TRP A 94 23.05 26.57 -3.24
N ASP A 95 22.85 27.38 -4.29
CA ASP A 95 23.88 28.00 -5.13
C ASP A 95 23.87 29.55 -5.07
N GLY A 96 23.26 30.14 -4.03
CA GLY A 96 23.05 31.58 -3.93
C GLY A 96 21.85 32.13 -4.72
N LEU A 97 21.19 31.29 -5.55
CA LEU A 97 20.05 31.64 -6.41
C LEU A 97 18.81 30.77 -6.15
N THR A 98 18.95 29.44 -6.15
CA THR A 98 17.84 28.48 -6.02
C THR A 98 18.29 27.20 -5.30
N PHE A 99 17.34 26.53 -4.64
CA PHE A 99 17.55 25.18 -4.12
C PHE A 99 17.31 24.17 -5.25
N ARG A 100 18.14 23.13 -5.34
CA ARG A 100 17.91 21.94 -6.18
C ARG A 100 17.77 20.72 -5.30
N PHE A 101 16.72 19.94 -5.55
CA PHE A 101 16.31 18.83 -4.72
C PHE A 101 16.71 17.50 -5.35
N TYR A 102 17.39 16.68 -4.56
CA TYR A 102 17.91 15.38 -4.94
C TYR A 102 17.48 14.32 -3.91
N GLN A 103 17.10 13.15 -4.38
CA GLN A 103 16.91 11.97 -3.52
C GLN A 103 17.84 10.86 -4.00
N ARG A 104 18.40 10.14 -3.03
CA ARG A 104 18.98 8.83 -3.29
C ARG A 104 17.85 7.80 -3.20
N GLU A 105 17.50 7.21 -4.32
CA GLU A 105 16.52 6.12 -4.30
C GLU A 105 17.11 4.93 -3.52
N PRO A 106 16.34 4.28 -2.64
CA PRO A 106 16.78 3.06 -1.98
C PRO A 106 17.10 1.98 -3.02
N PRO A 107 18.10 1.11 -2.79
CA PRO A 107 18.44 0.03 -3.71
C PRO A 107 17.28 -0.96 -3.77
N GLY A 108 16.53 -0.89 -4.86
CA GLY A 108 15.63 -1.96 -5.30
C GLY A 108 16.36 -2.92 -6.24
N PRO A 109 15.71 -3.43 -7.30
CA PRO A 109 16.37 -4.28 -8.30
C PRO A 109 17.33 -3.52 -9.25
N LEU A 110 17.69 -2.28 -8.93
CA LEU A 110 18.67 -1.45 -9.62
C LEU A 110 19.71 -0.95 -8.59
N PRO A 111 20.97 -0.72 -9.01
CA PRO A 111 21.97 -0.12 -8.13
C PRO A 111 21.52 1.24 -7.62
N THR A 112 21.93 1.59 -6.40
CA THR A 112 21.64 2.87 -5.75
C THR A 112 21.87 4.04 -6.70
N ARG A 113 20.85 4.88 -6.89
CA ARG A 113 20.82 5.96 -7.89
C ARG A 113 20.40 7.29 -7.26
N TRP A 114 20.89 8.37 -7.85
CA TRP A 114 20.48 9.73 -7.50
C TRP A 114 19.49 10.27 -8.55
N SER A 115 18.35 10.73 -8.06
CA SER A 115 17.25 11.32 -8.83
C SER A 115 17.09 12.81 -8.49
N TYR A 116 16.95 13.65 -9.51
CA TYR A 116 16.61 15.08 -9.39
C TYR A 116 15.10 15.30 -9.40
N PHE A 117 14.60 16.06 -8.43
CA PHE A 117 13.15 16.26 -8.20
C PHE A 117 12.66 17.66 -8.60
N GLY A 118 13.55 18.60 -8.91
CA GLY A 118 13.20 19.96 -9.29
C GLY A 118 14.03 21.04 -8.60
N GLN A 119 13.71 22.30 -8.88
CA GLN A 119 14.32 23.48 -8.28
C GLN A 119 13.27 24.34 -7.56
N SER A 120 13.67 25.10 -6.54
CA SER A 120 12.72 25.88 -5.72
C SER A 120 11.90 26.91 -6.48
N MET A 121 12.39 27.39 -7.62
CA MET A 121 11.63 28.31 -8.47
C MET A 121 10.39 27.68 -9.13
N ASP A 122 10.27 26.34 -9.13
CA ASP A 122 9.12 25.63 -9.71
C ASP A 122 7.88 25.60 -8.78
N ALA A 123 8.03 25.98 -7.50
CA ALA A 123 7.01 25.89 -6.44
C ALA A 123 5.75 26.78 -6.63
N PHE A 124 5.81 27.76 -7.55
CA PHE A 124 4.66 28.58 -7.96
C PHE A 124 4.10 28.16 -9.34
N GLY A 125 4.75 27.21 -10.02
CA GLY A 125 4.40 26.73 -11.34
C GLY A 125 3.66 25.38 -11.32
N LEU A 126 3.78 24.64 -12.42
CA LEU A 126 3.06 23.37 -12.63
C LEU A 126 3.43 22.24 -11.66
N ASN A 127 4.49 22.39 -10.86
CA ASN A 127 4.93 21.39 -9.87
C ASN A 127 4.55 21.74 -8.42
N ALA A 128 3.85 22.84 -8.17
CA ALA A 128 3.42 23.24 -6.82
C ALA A 128 2.69 22.10 -6.07
N TYR A 129 3.05 21.87 -4.80
CA TYR A 129 2.56 20.77 -3.94
C TYR A 129 2.93 19.33 -4.37
N LEU A 130 3.84 19.13 -5.33
CA LEU A 130 4.31 17.79 -5.72
C LEU A 130 5.75 17.53 -5.30
N GLY A 131 6.06 16.28 -4.97
CA GLY A 131 7.40 15.85 -4.55
C GLY A 131 7.98 16.75 -3.44
N PRO A 132 9.14 17.41 -3.66
CA PRO A 132 9.76 18.26 -2.65
C PRO A 132 8.93 19.49 -2.33
N PHE A 133 8.04 19.94 -3.24
CA PHE A 133 7.15 21.08 -3.04
C PHE A 133 5.91 20.74 -2.21
N ASN A 134 5.73 19.48 -1.80
CA ASN A 134 4.88 19.18 -0.65
C ASN A 134 5.58 19.70 0.62
N GLY A 135 6.79 19.21 0.93
CA GLY A 135 7.56 19.68 2.09
C GLY A 135 8.00 21.16 2.03
N HIS A 136 8.22 21.69 0.82
CA HIS A 136 8.65 23.07 0.53
C HIS A 136 7.64 23.80 -0.36
N VAL A 137 6.40 23.95 0.13
CA VAL A 137 5.25 24.56 -0.57
C VAL A 137 5.57 25.82 -1.36
N ASN A 138 6.36 26.74 -0.79
CA ASN A 138 6.72 27.98 -1.45
C ASN A 138 8.11 27.96 -2.08
N GLY A 139 8.89 26.88 -1.90
CA GLY A 139 10.22 26.70 -2.47
C GLY A 139 11.38 27.11 -1.56
N ALA A 140 11.13 27.86 -0.48
CA ALA A 140 12.17 28.15 0.50
C ALA A 140 12.54 26.88 1.32
N CYS A 141 13.72 26.90 1.93
CA CYS A 141 14.07 25.90 2.95
C CYS A 141 13.25 26.20 4.23
N ILE A 142 12.64 25.19 4.83
CA ILE A 142 11.71 25.32 5.95
C ILE A 142 12.27 24.54 7.14
N MET A 143 12.16 25.14 8.32
CA MET A 143 12.37 24.51 9.63
C MET A 143 11.05 24.58 10.39
N LYS A 144 10.56 23.43 10.86
CA LYS A 144 9.44 23.36 11.80
C LYS A 144 10.00 23.61 13.19
N GLU A 145 9.28 24.38 14.00
CA GLU A 145 9.79 25.02 15.22
C GLU A 145 10.97 25.94 14.89
N LEU A 146 10.75 26.91 14.00
CA LEU A 146 11.79 27.90 13.70
C LEU A 146 12.20 28.72 14.94
N GLN A 147 11.25 29.10 15.79
CA GLN A 147 11.42 29.99 16.94
C GLN A 147 11.64 29.22 18.26
N GLU A 148 12.32 29.83 19.24
CA GLU A 148 12.45 29.33 20.62
C GLU A 148 11.06 28.96 21.21
N PRO A 149 10.86 27.78 21.85
CA PRO A 149 11.86 26.94 22.54
C PRO A 149 12.46 25.74 21.78
N TRP A 150 12.21 25.57 20.48
CA TRP A 150 12.80 24.50 19.65
C TRP A 150 12.72 23.08 20.29
N ILE A 151 11.52 22.70 20.72
CA ILE A 151 11.22 21.56 21.62
C ILE A 151 11.85 20.24 21.14
N HIS A 152 11.88 20.01 19.82
CA HIS A 152 12.38 18.77 19.21
C HIS A 152 13.80 18.87 18.63
N TRP A 153 14.47 20.01 18.77
CA TRP A 153 15.82 20.22 18.24
C TRP A 153 16.92 19.98 19.28
N PHE A 154 18.11 19.56 18.81
CA PHE A 154 19.27 19.35 19.67
C PHE A 154 19.84 20.70 20.16
N ASN A 155 19.72 20.96 21.46
CA ASN A 155 20.33 22.13 22.09
C ASN A 155 21.54 21.71 22.95
N PRO A 156 22.79 22.03 22.55
CA PRO A 156 24.00 21.61 23.27
C PRO A 156 24.15 22.26 24.67
N SER A 157 23.36 23.29 25.00
CA SER A 157 23.36 23.92 26.33
C SER A 157 22.43 23.25 27.34
N THR A 158 21.52 22.38 26.91
CA THR A 158 20.56 21.68 27.79
C THR A 158 20.96 20.22 28.02
N SER A 159 20.43 19.60 29.08
CA SER A 159 20.72 18.21 29.42
C SER A 159 19.78 17.20 28.71
N ASN A 160 19.32 17.53 27.50
CA ASN A 160 18.39 16.67 26.76
C ASN A 160 19.13 15.41 26.30
N ASP A 161 18.77 14.28 26.90
CA ASP A 161 19.46 13.00 26.71
C ASP A 161 19.01 12.31 25.41
N PHE A 162 19.57 12.76 24.29
CA PHE A 162 19.31 12.20 22.97
C PHE A 162 19.72 10.72 22.85
N ASP A 163 20.59 10.17 23.73
CA ASP A 163 20.92 8.74 23.75
C ASP A 163 19.63 7.88 23.91
N ALA A 164 18.60 8.39 24.59
CA ALA A 164 17.31 7.71 24.77
C ALA A 164 16.45 7.64 23.49
N CYS A 165 16.78 8.42 22.45
CA CYS A 165 16.07 8.44 21.17
C CYS A 165 16.61 7.42 20.17
N PHE A 166 17.75 6.79 20.47
CA PHE A 166 18.50 5.95 19.54
C PHE A 166 18.58 4.50 20.03
N SER A 167 18.65 3.55 19.10
CA SER A 167 18.99 2.16 19.44
C SER A 167 20.43 2.08 19.97
N ALA A 168 20.76 1.03 20.73
CA ALA A 168 22.13 0.81 21.20
C ALA A 168 23.15 0.69 20.05
N GLU A 169 22.70 0.20 18.88
CA GLU A 169 23.47 0.12 17.64
C GLU A 169 23.72 1.51 17.04
N ASN A 170 22.68 2.33 16.88
CA ASN A 170 22.81 3.71 16.42
C ASN A 170 23.75 4.51 17.33
N VAL A 171 23.62 4.36 18.66
CA VAL A 171 24.51 5.01 19.64
C VAL A 171 25.98 4.58 19.46
N ALA A 172 26.25 3.30 19.13
CA ALA A 172 27.59 2.83 18.85
C ALA A 172 28.14 3.41 17.53
N ASP A 173 27.32 3.46 16.48
CA ASP A 173 27.69 4.03 15.18
C ASP A 173 28.02 5.52 15.26
N PHE A 174 27.14 6.31 15.90
CA PHE A 174 27.39 7.73 16.16
C PHE A 174 28.64 7.95 17.01
N LYS A 175 28.91 7.12 18.04
CA LYS A 175 30.13 7.19 18.86
C LYS A 175 31.40 6.74 18.11
N SER A 176 31.27 5.90 17.07
CA SER A 176 32.38 5.51 16.20
C SER A 176 32.80 6.58 15.18
N THR A 177 32.02 7.67 15.08
CA THR A 177 32.11 8.64 13.99
C THR A 177 32.66 9.99 14.48
N PRO A 178 33.97 10.27 14.38
CA PRO A 178 34.63 11.38 15.08
C PRO A 178 34.21 12.78 14.61
N TYR A 179 33.64 12.89 13.40
CA TYR A 179 33.10 14.13 12.85
C TYR A 179 31.63 14.38 13.24
N ILE A 180 30.98 13.46 13.96
CA ILE A 180 29.64 13.66 14.56
C ILE A 180 29.70 13.60 16.09
N THR A 181 30.49 12.69 16.66
CA THR A 181 30.71 12.56 18.11
C THR A 181 32.20 12.62 18.40
N GLN A 182 32.65 13.56 19.24
CA GLN A 182 34.05 13.62 19.65
C GLN A 182 34.40 12.40 20.54
N PRO A 183 35.59 11.77 20.38
CA PRO A 183 35.96 10.60 21.17
C PRO A 183 35.86 10.83 22.70
N GLY A 184 35.09 9.99 23.38
CA GLY A 184 34.88 10.08 24.84
C GLY A 184 33.90 11.17 25.30
N GLN A 185 33.25 11.88 24.39
CA GLN A 185 32.22 12.89 24.69
C GLN A 185 30.80 12.33 24.51
N ARG A 186 29.79 13.17 24.80
CA ARG A 186 28.36 12.84 24.57
C ARG A 186 28.05 12.67 23.09
N LEU A 187 26.97 11.97 22.75
CA LEU A 187 26.48 11.83 21.38
C LEU A 187 26.30 13.20 20.72
N LEU A 188 26.58 13.29 19.41
CA LEU A 188 26.47 14.53 18.63
C LEU A 188 27.40 15.68 19.06
N SER A 189 28.36 15.43 19.97
CA SER A 189 29.27 16.46 20.52
C SER A 189 30.24 17.11 19.53
N ALA A 190 30.36 16.64 18.29
CA ALA A 190 31.09 17.37 17.25
C ALA A 190 30.20 18.43 16.55
N LEU A 191 28.88 18.39 16.75
CA LEU A 191 27.97 19.45 16.30
C LEU A 191 28.15 20.67 17.21
N THR A 192 28.57 21.79 16.63
CA THR A 192 28.89 23.05 17.33
C THR A 192 27.80 24.12 17.19
N ILE A 193 26.70 23.79 16.52
CA ILE A 193 25.64 24.71 16.11
C ILE A 193 24.39 24.38 16.93
N GLY A 194 23.90 25.34 17.71
CA GLY A 194 22.62 25.25 18.41
C GLY A 194 21.44 25.64 17.51
N PRO A 195 20.20 25.40 17.98
CA PRO A 195 19.00 25.70 17.20
C PRO A 195 18.81 27.22 16.98
N ASP A 196 19.36 28.05 17.86
CA ASP A 196 19.44 29.52 17.76
C ASP A 196 20.22 29.99 16.52
N VAL A 197 21.30 29.29 16.18
CA VAL A 197 22.09 29.56 14.97
C VAL A 197 21.39 28.99 13.74
N LEU A 198 20.73 27.84 13.86
CA LEU A 198 19.95 27.24 12.78
C LEU A 198 18.74 28.10 12.39
N GLU A 199 18.03 28.67 13.37
CA GLU A 199 16.95 29.65 13.18
C GLU A 199 17.42 30.81 12.29
N GLN A 200 18.55 31.45 12.65
CA GLN A 200 19.12 32.55 11.87
C GLN A 200 19.52 32.12 10.46
N MET A 201 20.11 30.92 10.30
CA MET A 201 20.49 30.37 9.00
C MET A 201 19.26 30.16 8.11
N ILE A 202 18.21 29.51 8.62
CA ILE A 202 16.98 29.22 7.87
C ILE A 202 16.22 30.53 7.56
N GLY A 203 16.09 31.44 8.53
CA GLY A 203 15.46 32.74 8.31
C GLY A 203 16.15 33.58 7.23
N ASN A 204 17.48 33.56 7.20
CA ASN A 204 18.25 34.15 6.10
C ASN A 204 18.00 33.43 4.77
N GLY A 205 17.96 32.10 4.75
CA GLY A 205 17.63 31.30 3.56
C GLY A 205 16.25 31.62 2.98
N VAL A 206 15.22 31.72 3.82
CA VAL A 206 13.85 32.11 3.41
C VAL A 206 13.84 33.52 2.83
N ASN A 207 14.39 34.50 3.54
CA ASN A 207 14.48 35.90 3.10
C ASN A 207 15.24 36.05 1.77
N ASN A 208 16.38 35.35 1.63
CA ASN A 208 17.19 35.34 0.41
C ASN A 208 16.44 34.71 -0.77
N TRP A 209 15.77 33.57 -0.57
CA TRP A 209 14.97 32.94 -1.61
C TRP A 209 13.82 33.83 -2.07
N PHE A 210 13.03 34.39 -1.15
CA PHE A 210 11.94 35.31 -1.50
C PHE A 210 12.45 36.57 -2.19
N GLY A 211 13.62 37.09 -1.80
CA GLY A 211 14.28 38.21 -2.49
C GLY A 211 14.74 37.87 -3.92
N ARG A 212 15.21 36.64 -4.17
CA ARG A 212 15.50 36.14 -5.53
C ARG A 212 14.21 35.99 -6.34
N ARG A 213 13.16 35.43 -5.73
CA ARG A 213 11.86 35.22 -6.37
C ARG A 213 11.18 36.54 -6.75
N GLN A 214 11.19 37.52 -5.85
CA GLN A 214 10.69 38.87 -6.09
C GLN A 214 11.36 39.51 -7.31
N LYS A 215 12.69 39.41 -7.41
CA LYS A 215 13.44 39.92 -8.57
C LYS A 215 13.04 39.24 -9.87
N ALA A 216 12.85 37.92 -9.87
CA ALA A 216 12.47 37.16 -11.06
C ALA A 216 11.04 37.46 -11.56
N ASP A 217 10.08 37.66 -10.64
CA ASP A 217 8.67 37.88 -11.00
C ASP A 217 8.31 39.35 -11.27
N PHE A 218 8.96 40.31 -10.59
CA PHE A 218 8.56 41.73 -10.62
C PHE A 218 9.55 42.67 -11.30
N PHE A 219 10.80 42.28 -11.54
CA PHE A 219 11.83 43.18 -12.06
C PHE A 219 12.41 42.74 -13.41
N ASP A 220 12.91 43.73 -14.15
CA ASP A 220 13.63 43.47 -15.40
C ASP A 220 14.95 42.72 -15.17
N ALA A 221 15.60 42.26 -16.24
CA ALA A 221 16.86 41.50 -16.16
C ALA A 221 18.02 42.27 -15.48
N SER A 222 17.88 43.59 -15.30
CA SER A 222 18.84 44.42 -14.55
C SER A 222 18.49 44.56 -13.06
N GLY A 223 17.33 44.05 -12.62
CA GLY A 223 16.84 44.13 -11.25
C GLY A 223 16.49 45.55 -10.81
N SER A 224 16.27 46.48 -11.74
CA SER A 224 16.25 47.93 -11.46
C SER A 224 14.92 48.62 -11.77
N LYS A 225 14.09 48.02 -12.63
CA LYS A 225 12.76 48.53 -12.98
C LYS A 225 11.71 47.43 -12.83
N LEU A 226 10.50 47.84 -12.50
CA LEU A 226 9.34 46.95 -12.47
C LEU A 226 8.95 46.51 -13.90
N VAL A 227 8.54 45.26 -14.06
CA VAL A 227 8.05 44.75 -15.35
C VAL A 227 6.60 45.16 -15.61
N PRO A 228 6.19 45.33 -16.88
CA PRO A 228 4.80 45.69 -17.19
C PRO A 228 3.77 44.62 -16.80
N LEU A 229 4.16 43.34 -16.82
CA LEU A 229 3.30 42.17 -16.60
C LEU A 229 4.03 41.15 -15.70
N PRO A 230 3.96 41.29 -14.37
CA PRO A 230 4.66 40.40 -13.43
C PRO A 230 4.07 39.00 -13.36
N GLY A 231 4.93 38.04 -13.01
CA GLY A 231 4.58 36.62 -12.89
C GLY A 231 3.81 36.27 -11.61
N HIS A 232 3.10 35.14 -11.66
CA HIS A 232 2.63 34.40 -10.47
C HIS A 232 1.78 35.18 -9.44
N ILE A 233 1.09 36.25 -9.85
CA ILE A 233 0.30 37.14 -8.99
C ILE A 233 -0.62 36.42 -7.99
N PRO A 234 -1.41 35.38 -8.38
CA PRO A 234 -2.25 34.67 -7.41
C PRO A 234 -1.44 33.93 -6.32
N ARG A 235 -0.24 33.41 -6.63
CA ARG A 235 0.61 32.74 -5.63
C ARG A 235 1.24 33.73 -4.67
N TRP A 236 1.65 34.91 -5.14
CA TRP A 236 2.05 36.01 -4.26
C TRP A 236 0.92 36.46 -3.33
N ALA A 237 -0.27 36.72 -3.88
CA ALA A 237 -1.43 37.12 -3.08
C ALA A 237 -1.89 36.03 -2.08
N ALA A 238 -1.68 34.74 -2.39
CA ALA A 238 -2.04 33.64 -1.50
C ALA A 238 -1.38 33.75 -0.11
N HIS A 239 -0.17 34.30 0.01
CA HIS A 239 0.49 34.55 1.30
C HIS A 239 -0.25 35.53 2.22
N LEU A 240 -1.08 36.42 1.65
CA LEU A 240 -1.89 37.38 2.42
C LEU A 240 -3.29 36.83 2.72
N PHE A 241 -3.88 36.10 1.76
CA PHE A 241 -5.28 35.67 1.83
C PHE A 241 -5.49 34.25 2.36
N LEU A 242 -4.48 33.39 2.28
CA LEU A 242 -4.51 31.99 2.71
C LEU A 242 -3.34 31.73 3.68
N THR A 243 -3.37 30.59 4.34
CA THR A 243 -2.21 30.07 5.10
C THR A 243 -1.52 29.07 4.20
N THR A 244 -0.42 29.44 3.54
CA THR A 244 0.23 28.53 2.58
C THR A 244 1.09 27.49 3.31
N THR A 245 1.71 27.89 4.42
CA THR A 245 2.41 26.99 5.35
C THR A 245 2.17 27.40 6.79
N ILE A 246 2.48 26.50 7.74
CA ILE A 246 2.49 26.79 9.17
C ILE A 246 3.81 26.41 9.80
N ASN A 247 4.08 27.01 10.95
CA ASN A 247 5.14 26.65 11.88
C ASN A 247 4.54 26.18 13.22
N LEU A 248 5.36 25.64 14.12
CA LEU A 248 4.95 25.21 15.46
C LEU A 248 5.64 26.10 16.51
N LEU A 249 4.94 26.40 17.60
CA LEU A 249 5.42 27.22 18.70
C LEU A 249 4.78 26.76 20.03
N ALA A 250 5.39 27.07 21.18
CA ALA A 250 4.84 26.75 22.50
C ALA A 250 5.07 27.89 23.50
N ALA A 251 4.43 27.81 24.66
CA ALA A 251 4.56 28.81 25.70
C ALA A 251 5.90 28.68 26.45
N ASN A 252 6.63 29.79 26.55
CA ASN A 252 7.86 29.85 27.33
C ASN A 252 7.57 29.96 28.83
N MET A 253 8.23 29.11 29.62
CA MET A 253 8.11 29.05 31.08
C MET A 253 8.92 30.18 31.76
N SER A 254 8.40 30.71 32.87
CA SER A 254 9.17 31.59 33.75
C SER A 254 10.33 30.85 34.40
N SER A 255 11.39 31.58 34.76
CA SER A 255 12.58 31.03 35.43
C SER A 255 12.30 30.39 36.80
N ASP A 256 11.14 30.66 37.41
CA ASP A 256 10.69 30.03 38.66
C ASP A 256 9.73 28.84 38.44
N GLY A 257 9.41 28.52 37.19
CA GLY A 257 8.56 27.39 36.80
C GLY A 257 7.07 27.52 37.14
N LYS A 258 6.58 28.71 37.52
CA LYS A 258 5.18 28.87 37.99
C LYS A 258 4.24 29.50 36.98
N THR A 259 4.76 30.27 36.02
CA THR A 259 3.97 30.92 34.99
C THR A 259 4.53 30.62 33.61
N MET A 260 3.69 30.76 32.60
CA MET A 260 4.05 30.61 31.19
C MET A 260 3.47 31.75 30.38
N MET A 261 4.15 32.15 29.31
CA MET A 261 3.68 33.17 28.38
C MET A 261 3.02 32.51 27.17
N ILE A 262 1.72 32.73 26.96
CA ILE A 262 1.05 32.25 25.74
C ILE A 262 1.64 32.99 24.53
N PRO A 263 2.00 32.29 23.43
CA PRO A 263 2.55 32.91 22.23
C PRO A 263 1.62 33.96 21.60
N ALA A 264 2.19 35.08 21.16
CA ALA A 264 1.46 36.17 20.51
C ALA A 264 0.75 35.73 19.22
N ASP A 265 1.39 34.84 18.44
CA ASP A 265 0.85 34.24 17.22
C ASP A 265 -0.42 33.40 17.40
N HIS A 266 -0.82 33.11 18.65
CA HIS A 266 -2.14 32.55 18.92
C HIS A 266 -3.26 33.59 18.81
N PHE A 267 -2.94 34.88 18.93
CA PHE A 267 -3.90 35.98 18.99
C PHE A 267 -3.88 36.88 17.75
N TYR A 268 -2.75 37.08 17.10
CA TYR A 268 -2.62 37.91 15.89
C TYR A 268 -1.39 37.50 15.08
N ASP A 269 -1.25 38.01 13.85
CA ASP A 269 -0.16 37.58 12.96
C ASP A 269 1.14 38.32 13.31
N ASN A 270 1.78 37.85 14.38
CA ASN A 270 2.93 38.49 14.97
C ASN A 270 4.20 38.28 14.12
N GLU A 271 4.38 37.09 13.54
CA GLU A 271 5.44 36.80 12.54
C GLU A 271 5.37 37.78 11.34
N LEU A 272 4.18 38.01 10.76
CA LEU A 272 4.00 39.00 9.69
C LEU A 272 4.22 40.44 10.16
N LEU A 273 3.60 40.85 11.27
CA LEU A 273 3.60 42.25 11.69
C LEU A 273 4.94 42.72 12.27
N GLN A 274 5.78 41.80 12.77
CA GLN A 274 7.17 42.11 13.15
C GLN A 274 8.11 42.31 11.95
N SER A 275 7.74 41.89 10.73
CA SER A 275 8.56 42.08 9.53
C SER A 275 8.70 43.54 9.04
N GLY A 276 8.02 44.49 9.70
CA GLY A 276 8.05 45.92 9.38
C GLY A 276 7.06 46.35 8.30
N ILE A 277 6.04 45.53 8.01
CA ILE A 277 4.99 45.84 7.04
C ILE A 277 3.81 46.52 7.74
N GLY A 278 3.65 47.81 7.48
CA GLY A 278 2.50 48.58 7.95
C GLY A 278 2.61 49.04 9.40
N GLU A 279 1.66 49.89 9.78
CA GLU A 279 1.72 50.70 11.01
C GLU A 279 0.67 50.24 12.06
N LEU A 280 0.06 49.07 11.85
CA LEU A 280 -1.09 48.58 12.64
C LEU A 280 -0.80 48.40 14.14
N LEU A 281 0.45 48.09 14.50
CA LEU A 281 0.85 47.87 15.91
C LEU A 281 1.52 49.08 16.57
N GLU A 282 1.85 50.16 15.87
CA GLU A 282 2.73 51.23 16.41
C GLU A 282 2.20 51.89 17.69
N ASN A 283 0.88 51.97 17.87
CA ASN A 283 0.22 52.53 19.04
C ASN A 283 -0.37 51.47 19.98
N ALA A 284 -0.24 50.18 19.67
CA ALA A 284 -0.72 49.08 20.49
C ALA A 284 0.44 48.48 21.30
N ALA A 285 0.26 48.33 22.62
CA ALA A 285 1.22 47.57 23.42
C ALA A 285 1.26 46.12 22.93
N THR A 286 2.46 45.52 22.81
CA THR A 286 2.60 44.09 22.53
C THR A 286 1.84 43.29 23.59
N LEU A 287 0.85 42.50 23.18
CA LEU A 287 0.07 41.65 24.07
C LEU A 287 0.99 40.72 24.88
N LYS A 288 0.91 40.77 26.22
CA LYS A 288 1.71 39.94 27.14
C LYS A 288 0.82 39.13 28.07
N THR A 289 0.42 37.95 27.60
CA THR A 289 -0.50 37.05 28.31
C THR A 289 0.26 35.99 29.09
N THR A 290 0.30 36.11 30.41
CA THR A 290 0.86 35.09 31.31
C THR A 290 -0.24 34.32 32.04
N ILE A 291 -0.09 33.00 32.13
CA ILE A 291 -1.00 32.13 32.87
C ILE A 291 -0.23 31.32 33.93
N GLY A 292 -0.93 30.91 35.00
CA GLY A 292 -0.36 30.10 36.07
C GLY A 292 -0.37 28.63 35.68
N LEU A 293 0.71 27.90 36.01
CA LEU A 293 0.86 26.48 35.66
C LEU A 293 -0.28 25.59 36.20
N SER A 294 -0.82 25.91 37.38
CA SER A 294 -1.98 25.18 37.94
C SER A 294 -3.26 25.40 37.13
N ASP A 295 -3.58 26.65 36.80
CA ASP A 295 -4.79 26.99 36.03
C ASP A 295 -4.73 26.37 34.61
N TYR A 296 -3.53 26.34 34.02
CA TYR A 296 -3.24 25.64 32.78
C TYR A 296 -3.44 24.13 32.91
N GLN A 297 -2.88 23.49 33.94
CA GLN A 297 -3.02 22.03 34.12
C GLN A 297 -4.49 21.63 34.36
N ASP A 298 -5.28 22.45 35.06
CA ASP A 298 -6.71 22.22 35.23
C ASP A 298 -7.48 22.31 33.88
N ALA A 299 -7.10 23.24 33.00
CA ALA A 299 -7.64 23.33 31.65
C ALA A 299 -7.22 22.14 30.75
N VAL A 300 -5.95 21.73 30.80
CA VAL A 300 -5.41 20.52 30.16
C VAL A 300 -6.17 19.27 30.58
N ASN A 301 -6.39 19.09 31.89
CA ASN A 301 -7.17 18.00 32.46
C ASN A 301 -8.63 18.02 31.98
N LYS A 302 -9.26 19.20 31.96
CA LYS A 302 -10.67 19.37 31.54
C LYS A 302 -10.87 19.14 30.03
N LEU A 303 -9.88 19.45 29.19
CA LEU A 303 -9.89 19.16 27.75
C LEU A 303 -9.40 17.76 27.39
N GLY A 304 -8.75 17.05 28.31
CA GLY A 304 -8.16 15.73 28.06
C GLY A 304 -7.02 15.80 27.04
N LEU A 305 -6.29 16.92 27.00
CA LEU A 305 -5.16 17.13 26.08
C LEU A 305 -4.11 16.03 26.28
N SER A 306 -3.84 15.26 25.25
CA SER A 306 -3.01 14.05 25.33
C SER A 306 -2.12 13.91 24.10
N MET A 307 -0.90 13.40 24.30
CA MET A 307 -0.01 13.01 23.22
C MET A 307 -0.38 11.63 22.74
N LEU A 308 -0.57 11.49 21.43
CA LEU A 308 -0.97 10.25 20.77
C LEU A 308 0.22 9.66 20.00
N GLN A 309 0.23 8.35 19.84
CA GLN A 309 1.09 7.64 18.89
C GLN A 309 0.22 6.71 18.08
N GLU A 310 0.42 6.70 16.76
CA GLU A 310 -0.26 5.76 15.87
C GLU A 310 0.15 4.32 16.18
N VAL A 311 -0.84 3.43 16.25
CA VAL A 311 -0.61 2.01 16.54
C VAL A 311 -1.32 1.18 15.49
N ASN A 312 -0.51 0.58 14.63
CA ASN A 312 -0.93 -0.46 13.69
C ASN A 312 -1.21 -1.75 14.49
N LEU A 313 -2.41 -1.85 15.08
CA LEU A 313 -2.82 -3.06 15.76
C LEU A 313 -2.95 -4.19 14.76
N ILE A 314 -2.27 -5.30 15.04
CA ILE A 314 -2.58 -6.58 14.43
C ILE A 314 -3.97 -6.96 14.95
N PRO A 315 -5.02 -6.95 14.11
CA PRO A 315 -6.37 -7.12 14.62
C PRO A 315 -6.54 -8.49 15.28
N GLY A 316 -7.20 -8.54 16.43
CA GLY A 316 -7.26 -9.71 17.31
C GLY A 316 -6.26 -9.66 18.47
N GLU A 317 -5.23 -8.81 18.40
CA GLU A 317 -4.49 -8.40 19.60
C GLU A 317 -5.39 -7.59 20.55
N PRO A 318 -5.17 -7.68 21.87
CA PRO A 318 -5.83 -6.81 22.82
C PRO A 318 -5.35 -5.36 22.62
N LYS A 319 -6.31 -4.46 22.39
CA LYS A 319 -6.08 -3.01 22.33
C LYS A 319 -5.25 -2.56 23.56
N PRO A 320 -4.10 -1.87 23.38
CA PRO A 320 -3.23 -1.50 24.49
C PRO A 320 -3.93 -0.54 25.47
N PRO A 321 -3.45 -0.43 26.72
CA PRO A 321 -3.99 0.55 27.67
C PRO A 321 -3.91 1.96 27.10
N GLY A 322 -5.03 2.69 27.13
CA GLY A 322 -5.12 4.02 26.51
C GLY A 322 -5.30 4.00 24.99
N TYR A 323 -5.69 2.87 24.38
CA TYR A 323 -6.02 2.83 22.96
C TYR A 323 -7.34 3.55 22.64
N LEU A 324 -7.37 4.25 21.51
CA LEU A 324 -8.54 4.89 20.92
C LEU A 324 -8.53 4.81 19.38
N GLU A 325 -9.68 5.06 18.77
CA GLU A 325 -9.85 5.11 17.32
C GLU A 325 -10.32 6.52 16.90
N LEU A 326 -9.63 7.12 15.92
CA LEU A 326 -10.04 8.37 15.27
C LEU A 326 -10.33 8.10 13.79
N PRO A 327 -11.31 8.75 13.15
CA PRO A 327 -11.56 8.53 11.74
C PRO A 327 -10.35 8.91 10.88
N VAL A 328 -10.19 8.29 9.70
CA VAL A 328 -9.05 8.56 8.80
C VAL A 328 -8.90 10.05 8.49
N SER A 329 -10.02 10.79 8.39
CA SER A 329 -10.04 12.24 8.17
C SER A 329 -9.60 13.10 9.37
N ALA A 330 -9.22 12.50 10.51
CA ALA A 330 -8.75 13.21 11.69
C ALA A 330 -7.26 13.57 11.67
N LEU A 331 -6.50 12.96 10.76
CA LEU A 331 -5.04 13.08 10.65
C LEU A 331 -4.61 13.09 9.18
N GLY A 332 -3.36 13.48 8.98
CA GLY A 332 -2.79 13.72 7.67
C GLY A 332 -1.93 12.58 7.15
N GLY A 333 -1.26 12.88 6.03
CA GLY A 333 -0.67 11.89 5.15
C GLY A 333 -1.72 11.23 4.24
N ASP A 334 -1.25 10.62 3.14
CA ASP A 334 -2.15 9.95 2.19
C ASP A 334 -2.56 8.57 2.72
N LYS A 335 -3.56 8.55 3.60
CA LYS A 335 -4.08 7.34 4.27
C LYS A 335 -5.39 6.83 3.67
N ARG A 336 -5.62 7.13 2.38
CA ARG A 336 -6.89 6.83 1.67
C ARG A 336 -6.90 5.47 0.98
N ASP A 337 -5.76 4.77 0.98
CA ASP A 337 -5.52 3.57 0.20
C ASP A 337 -6.01 2.27 0.88
N GLU A 338 -6.44 2.33 2.15
CA GLU A 338 -6.96 1.16 2.86
C GLU A 338 -8.48 1.02 2.68
N GLU A 339 -8.89 0.24 1.67
CA GLU A 339 -10.29 -0.10 1.40
C GLU A 339 -10.96 -0.73 2.64
N GLY A 340 -11.75 0.08 3.35
CA GLY A 340 -12.49 -0.34 4.55
C GLY A 340 -11.97 0.25 5.87
N GLN A 341 -10.82 0.93 5.91
CA GLN A 341 -10.46 1.73 7.07
C GLN A 341 -11.35 2.98 7.16
N VAL A 342 -12.26 2.98 8.14
CA VAL A 342 -13.01 4.18 8.54
C VAL A 342 -12.36 4.91 9.72
N ALA A 343 -11.40 4.28 10.41
CA ALA A 343 -10.67 4.82 11.54
C ALA A 343 -9.27 4.21 11.69
N LEU A 344 -8.35 5.04 12.19
CA LEU A 344 -6.97 4.74 12.55
C LEU A 344 -6.85 4.51 14.07
N GLY A 345 -5.97 3.60 14.47
CA GLY A 345 -5.71 3.25 15.87
C GLY A 345 -4.61 4.10 16.50
N PHE A 346 -4.84 4.60 17.72
CA PHE A 346 -3.85 5.36 18.50
C PHE A 346 -3.72 4.82 19.90
N GLN A 347 -2.52 4.90 20.46
CA GLN A 347 -2.28 4.78 21.88
C GLN A 347 -2.02 6.17 22.47
N ILE A 348 -2.66 6.48 23.59
CA ILE A 348 -2.28 7.62 24.43
C ILE A 348 -0.92 7.31 25.06
N VAL A 349 0.12 7.98 24.59
CA VAL A 349 1.49 7.86 25.14
C VAL A 349 1.71 8.77 26.34
N ILE A 350 1.02 9.93 26.37
CA ILE A 350 0.96 10.81 27.54
C ILE A 350 -0.46 11.35 27.68
N GLN A 351 -1.09 11.10 28.82
CA GLN A 351 -2.44 11.59 29.12
C GLN A 351 -2.37 12.91 29.90
N ASN A 352 -3.27 13.85 29.63
CA ASN A 352 -3.38 15.15 30.33
C ASN A 352 -2.06 15.95 30.33
N SER A 353 -1.42 16.03 29.16
CA SER A 353 -0.17 16.78 28.94
C SER A 353 -0.01 17.17 27.47
N GLU A 354 0.73 18.25 27.24
CA GLU A 354 1.17 18.73 25.91
C GLU A 354 2.64 18.34 25.60
N GLY A 355 3.27 17.51 26.43
CA GLY A 355 4.66 17.06 26.24
C GLY A 355 5.66 17.83 27.09
N GLN A 356 6.81 18.21 26.50
CA GLN A 356 7.89 18.91 27.22
C GLN A 356 7.66 20.42 27.36
N ALA A 357 6.91 21.03 26.43
CA ALA A 357 6.50 22.42 26.51
C ALA A 357 4.98 22.53 26.67
N PRO A 358 4.47 23.56 27.36
CA PRO A 358 3.04 23.79 27.48
C PRO A 358 2.48 24.62 26.33
N PHE A 359 1.17 24.50 26.07
CA PHE A 359 0.42 25.36 25.16
C PHE A 359 0.97 25.33 23.70
N ASN A 360 1.01 24.14 23.08
CA ASN A 360 1.63 23.97 21.75
C ASN A 360 0.69 24.47 20.64
N VAL A 361 1.01 25.62 20.03
CA VAL A 361 0.18 26.25 19.00
C VAL A 361 0.78 26.12 17.61
N LEU A 362 -0.11 26.19 16.61
CA LEU A 362 0.30 26.47 15.24
C LEU A 362 0.56 27.98 15.12
N GLN A 363 1.69 28.33 14.52
CA GLN A 363 2.13 29.69 14.25
C GLN A 363 1.97 30.00 12.75
N ALA A 364 1.74 31.28 12.41
CA ALA A 364 1.94 31.77 11.05
C ALA A 364 3.39 31.52 10.61
N SER A 365 3.63 31.27 9.32
CA SER A 365 4.98 30.94 8.83
C SER A 365 5.76 32.20 8.44
N LEU A 366 7.08 32.16 8.67
CA LEU A 366 8.01 33.16 8.13
C LEU A 366 7.94 33.24 6.60
N GLU A 367 7.55 32.16 5.91
CA GLU A 367 7.36 32.19 4.45
C GLU A 367 6.17 33.05 4.03
N ASP A 368 5.01 32.93 4.68
CA ASP A 368 3.87 33.81 4.40
C ASP A 368 4.22 35.26 4.76
N ALA A 369 4.88 35.48 5.90
CA ALA A 369 5.40 36.79 6.30
C ALA A 369 6.33 37.42 5.25
N GLN A 370 7.34 36.68 4.77
CA GLN A 370 8.26 37.16 3.74
C GLN A 370 7.60 37.28 2.35
N GLY A 371 6.65 36.40 2.02
CA GLY A 371 5.85 36.47 0.80
C GLY A 371 5.08 37.78 0.72
N VAL A 372 4.36 38.13 1.79
CA VAL A 372 3.67 39.42 1.92
C VAL A 372 4.69 40.58 1.92
N ALA A 373 5.81 40.46 2.64
CA ALA A 373 6.86 41.49 2.66
C ALA A 373 7.33 41.86 1.25
N LYS A 374 7.72 40.87 0.45
CA LYS A 374 8.28 41.14 -0.88
C LYS A 374 7.22 41.64 -1.86
N MET A 375 5.97 41.19 -1.80
CA MET A 375 4.93 41.72 -2.67
C MET A 375 4.45 43.13 -2.27
N GLN A 376 4.67 43.57 -1.03
CA GLN A 376 4.36 44.93 -0.59
C GLN A 376 5.54 45.92 -0.66
N MET A 377 6.78 45.42 -0.65
CA MET A 377 8.01 46.22 -0.69
C MET A 377 8.69 46.16 -2.07
N LEU A 378 7.94 46.48 -3.15
CA LEU A 378 8.44 46.41 -4.53
C LEU A 378 9.26 47.63 -4.92
N LEU A 379 8.79 48.85 -4.61
CA LEU A 379 9.55 50.07 -4.92
C LEU A 379 9.45 51.09 -3.79
N LYS A 380 10.60 51.51 -3.25
CA LYS A 380 10.65 52.53 -2.19
C LYS A 380 10.25 53.90 -2.75
N ARG A 381 9.21 54.51 -2.19
CA ARG A 381 8.67 55.83 -2.58
C ARG A 381 9.00 56.93 -1.56
N GLY A 382 9.28 56.57 -0.31
CA GLY A 382 9.70 57.47 0.76
C GLY A 382 10.41 56.71 1.89
N PRO A 383 10.74 57.35 3.04
CA PRO A 383 11.44 56.70 4.15
C PRO A 383 10.76 55.40 4.62
N ASN A 384 9.44 55.45 4.85
CA ASN A 384 8.60 54.33 5.28
C ASN A 384 7.51 53.96 4.25
N GLN A 385 7.50 54.59 3.07
CA GLN A 385 6.49 54.36 2.04
C GLN A 385 7.02 53.46 0.92
N TRP A 386 6.29 52.39 0.66
CA TRP A 386 6.57 51.42 -0.38
C TRP A 386 5.38 51.31 -1.34
N LEU A 387 5.70 51.09 -2.61
CA LEU A 387 4.75 50.55 -3.58
C LEU A 387 4.70 49.04 -3.43
N GLY A 388 3.49 48.51 -3.26
CA GLY A 388 3.17 47.10 -3.21
C GLY A 388 2.10 46.71 -4.21
N LEU A 389 1.66 45.45 -4.14
CA LEU A 389 0.47 44.95 -4.85
C LEU A 389 -0.84 45.52 -4.29
N PHE A 390 -0.86 45.93 -3.02
CA PHE A 390 -1.96 46.65 -2.39
C PHE A 390 -1.41 47.90 -1.69
N THR A 391 -2.19 48.98 -1.64
CA THR A 391 -1.85 50.14 -0.81
C THR A 391 -1.93 49.79 0.67
N THR A 392 -1.21 50.52 1.54
CA THR A 392 -1.28 50.36 3.00
C THR A 392 -2.72 50.38 3.52
N LYS A 393 -3.59 51.20 2.92
CA LYS A 393 -5.01 51.28 3.26
C LYS A 393 -5.75 49.97 2.99
N THR A 394 -5.58 49.41 1.79
CA THR A 394 -6.22 48.13 1.42
C THR A 394 -5.62 46.96 2.18
N PHE A 395 -4.30 46.94 2.37
CA PHE A 395 -3.61 45.94 3.20
C PHE A 395 -4.15 45.94 4.63
N ASN A 396 -4.26 47.10 5.28
CA ASN A 396 -4.83 47.24 6.62
C ASN A 396 -6.28 46.72 6.66
N ALA A 397 -7.10 47.02 5.66
CA ALA A 397 -8.48 46.52 5.58
C ALA A 397 -8.57 45.00 5.38
N ILE A 398 -7.64 44.38 4.63
CA ILE A 398 -7.55 42.92 4.47
C ILE A 398 -7.12 42.26 5.79
N MET A 399 -6.11 42.82 6.47
CA MET A 399 -5.64 42.31 7.77
C MET A 399 -6.72 42.43 8.85
N MET A 400 -7.38 43.59 8.92
CA MET A 400 -8.41 43.89 9.94
C MET A 400 -9.75 43.20 9.71
N LEU A 401 -9.92 42.49 8.60
CA LEU A 401 -11.09 41.64 8.34
C LEU A 401 -11.19 40.45 9.31
N ASP A 402 -10.05 39.96 9.79
CA ASP A 402 -9.97 38.76 10.64
C ASP A 402 -8.64 38.74 11.43
N PHE A 403 -8.20 39.91 11.92
CA PHE A 403 -6.90 40.15 12.56
C PHE A 403 -6.58 39.14 13.68
N TRP A 404 -7.62 38.75 14.41
CA TRP A 404 -7.60 37.81 15.53
C TRP A 404 -7.53 36.32 15.12
N ASN A 405 -7.58 36.01 13.82
CA ASN A 405 -7.35 34.69 13.24
C ASN A 405 -6.17 34.74 12.25
N PRO A 406 -4.92 34.70 12.74
CA PRO A 406 -3.72 34.82 11.91
C PRO A 406 -3.56 33.68 10.91
N ILE A 407 -3.89 32.46 11.31
CA ILE A 407 -3.94 31.28 10.44
C ILE A 407 -5.38 30.82 10.21
N TYR A 408 -5.63 30.23 9.04
CA TYR A 408 -6.93 29.69 8.62
C TYR A 408 -8.08 30.71 8.63
N SER A 409 -7.79 31.98 8.35
CA SER A 409 -8.81 33.00 8.11
C SER A 409 -9.62 32.67 6.86
N TRP A 410 -10.78 32.05 7.05
CA TRP A 410 -11.73 31.80 5.96
C TRP A 410 -12.28 33.10 5.37
N ARG A 411 -12.32 34.21 6.16
CA ARG A 411 -12.76 35.53 5.67
C ARG A 411 -11.80 36.09 4.63
N ARG A 412 -10.49 36.08 4.92
CA ARG A 412 -9.45 36.41 3.93
C ARG A 412 -9.44 35.40 2.77
N GLY A 413 -9.56 34.11 3.07
CA GLY A 413 -9.56 33.06 2.05
C GLY A 413 -10.70 33.17 1.04
N VAL A 414 -11.90 33.56 1.47
CA VAL A 414 -13.04 33.89 0.60
C VAL A 414 -12.73 35.05 -0.35
N LEU A 415 -11.92 36.02 0.06
CA LEU A 415 -11.55 37.13 -0.81
C LEU A 415 -10.54 36.74 -1.90
N MET A 416 -9.79 35.65 -1.71
CA MET A 416 -8.79 35.17 -2.68
C MET A 416 -9.39 34.94 -4.09
N GLN A 417 -10.66 34.52 -4.18
CA GLN A 417 -11.34 34.29 -5.46
C GLN A 417 -11.55 35.56 -6.31
N TYR A 418 -11.48 36.75 -5.69
CA TYR A 418 -11.65 38.04 -6.38
C TYR A 418 -10.31 38.63 -6.86
N VAL A 419 -9.17 38.02 -6.51
CA VAL A 419 -7.84 38.45 -6.93
C VAL A 419 -7.66 38.19 -8.44
N PRO A 420 -7.34 39.22 -9.25
CA PRO A 420 -7.06 39.03 -10.67
C PRO A 420 -5.89 38.08 -10.94
N GLN A 421 -6.01 37.23 -11.97
CA GLN A 421 -4.96 36.30 -12.39
C GLN A 421 -3.68 36.99 -12.89
N GLN A 422 -3.80 38.23 -13.37
CA GLN A 422 -2.72 39.05 -13.93
C GLN A 422 -2.96 40.53 -13.58
N THR A 423 -1.87 41.28 -13.42
CA THR A 423 -1.88 42.74 -13.27
C THR A 423 -1.00 43.41 -14.32
N THR A 424 -1.32 44.66 -14.65
CA THR A 424 -0.54 45.51 -15.55
C THR A 424 -0.03 46.73 -14.79
N LEU A 425 1.23 47.10 -15.03
CA LEU A 425 1.84 48.33 -14.54
C LEU A 425 1.39 49.53 -15.41
N ASP A 426 0.77 50.55 -14.81
CA ASP A 426 0.58 51.84 -15.49
C ASP A 426 1.94 52.57 -15.59
N PRO A 427 2.46 52.85 -16.79
CA PRO A 427 3.76 53.50 -16.98
C PRO A 427 3.79 54.96 -16.48
N THR A 428 2.64 55.59 -16.27
CA THR A 428 2.51 57.00 -15.87
C THR A 428 2.63 57.17 -14.36
N THR A 429 1.90 56.35 -13.60
CA THR A 429 1.94 56.36 -12.13
C THR A 429 3.03 55.41 -11.59
N ASN A 430 3.46 54.44 -12.39
CA ASN A 430 4.32 53.32 -12.02
C ASN A 430 3.69 52.54 -10.85
N THR A 431 2.42 52.15 -11.01
CA THR A 431 1.61 51.39 -10.06
C THR A 431 0.84 50.25 -10.77
N TYR A 432 0.53 49.17 -10.05
CA TYR A 432 -0.17 48.01 -10.61
C TYR A 432 -1.70 48.15 -10.51
N ASP A 433 -2.42 47.73 -11.57
CA ASP A 433 -3.89 47.79 -11.64
C ASP A 433 -4.62 46.78 -10.71
N LEU A 434 -3.87 45.91 -10.01
CA LEU A 434 -4.38 44.79 -9.22
C LEU A 434 -5.41 45.24 -8.18
N GLU A 435 -5.06 46.22 -7.34
CA GLU A 435 -5.91 46.69 -6.25
C GLU A 435 -7.27 47.19 -6.76
N ALA A 436 -7.26 48.06 -7.75
CA ALA A 436 -8.49 48.66 -8.29
C ALA A 436 -9.43 47.58 -8.84
N ARG A 437 -8.88 46.59 -9.55
CA ARG A 437 -9.64 45.46 -10.11
C ARG A 437 -10.12 44.50 -9.02
N PHE A 438 -9.29 44.18 -8.02
CA PHE A 438 -9.69 43.39 -6.86
C PHE A 438 -10.85 44.03 -6.10
N ILE A 439 -10.73 45.31 -5.73
CA ILE A 439 -11.80 46.05 -5.04
C ILE A 439 -13.07 46.10 -5.89
N GLN A 440 -12.96 46.29 -7.21
CA GLN A 440 -14.12 46.29 -8.09
C GLN A 440 -14.77 44.90 -8.20
N ASN A 441 -13.99 43.83 -8.23
CA ASN A 441 -14.50 42.46 -8.20
C ASN A 441 -15.29 42.17 -6.90
N VAL A 442 -14.77 42.61 -5.74
CA VAL A 442 -15.48 42.47 -4.46
C VAL A 442 -16.77 43.31 -4.44
N LYS A 443 -16.74 44.57 -4.91
CA LYS A 443 -17.93 45.42 -5.05
C LYS A 443 -19.00 44.81 -5.95
N ASN A 444 -18.60 44.11 -7.00
CA ASN A 444 -19.49 43.43 -7.94
C ASN A 444 -20.02 42.08 -7.42
N SER A 445 -19.53 41.59 -6.27
CA SER A 445 -20.01 40.33 -5.69
C SER A 445 -21.48 40.45 -5.25
N SER A 446 -22.23 39.35 -5.37
CA SER A 446 -23.62 39.28 -4.92
C SER A 446 -23.75 39.57 -3.41
N TYR A 447 -22.77 39.17 -2.60
CA TYR A 447 -22.73 39.42 -1.16
C TYR A 447 -22.59 40.91 -0.82
N ALA A 448 -21.67 41.62 -1.50
CA ALA A 448 -21.50 43.06 -1.33
C ALA A 448 -22.74 43.85 -1.82
N LEU A 449 -23.26 43.52 -3.01
CA LEU A 449 -24.43 44.17 -3.61
C LEU A 449 -25.71 43.96 -2.78
N SER A 450 -25.83 42.82 -2.08
CA SER A 450 -26.98 42.51 -1.22
C SER A 450 -26.87 43.14 0.19
N GLY A 451 -25.76 43.83 0.50
CA GLY A 451 -25.58 44.49 1.80
C GLY A 451 -25.52 43.54 3.01
N ILE A 452 -25.09 42.29 2.81
CA ILE A 452 -25.08 41.28 3.87
C ILE A 452 -23.97 41.61 4.88
N ALA A 453 -24.35 42.18 6.03
CA ALA A 453 -23.44 42.74 7.03
C ALA A 453 -22.35 41.76 7.53
N ASP A 454 -22.68 40.48 7.64
CA ASP A 454 -21.76 39.43 8.12
C ASP A 454 -20.95 38.74 6.99
N SER A 455 -21.05 39.23 5.75
CA SER A 455 -20.25 38.70 4.63
C SER A 455 -18.84 39.31 4.60
N PRO A 456 -17.78 38.52 4.40
CA PRO A 456 -16.41 39.05 4.28
C PRO A 456 -16.28 40.12 3.19
N GLU A 457 -17.02 39.96 2.09
CA GLU A 457 -17.06 40.93 1.00
C GLU A 457 -17.59 42.30 1.44
N TYR A 458 -18.71 42.35 2.16
CA TYR A 458 -19.28 43.60 2.64
C TYR A 458 -18.42 44.20 3.77
N GLN A 459 -17.96 43.38 4.72
CA GLN A 459 -17.12 43.81 5.84
C GLN A 459 -15.81 44.46 5.36
N PHE A 460 -15.14 43.85 4.38
CA PHE A 460 -13.94 44.43 3.77
C PHE A 460 -14.21 45.81 3.15
N LEU A 461 -15.33 46.00 2.45
CA LEU A 461 -15.69 47.30 1.86
C LEU A 461 -15.98 48.39 2.92
N GLN A 462 -16.46 48.01 4.11
CA GLN A 462 -16.58 48.93 5.24
C GLN A 462 -15.21 49.24 5.87
N LEU A 463 -14.36 48.23 6.06
CA LEU A 463 -13.00 48.40 6.58
C LEU A 463 -12.13 49.27 5.66
N LEU A 464 -12.37 49.25 4.35
CA LEU A 464 -11.80 50.21 3.39
C LEU A 464 -12.22 51.68 3.62
N GLN A 465 -13.13 51.99 4.54
CA GLN A 465 -13.45 53.37 4.93
C GLN A 465 -12.92 53.75 6.32
N VAL A 466 -12.34 52.80 7.05
CA VAL A 466 -11.76 53.01 8.39
C VAL A 466 -10.34 53.57 8.24
N ASP A 467 -9.94 54.44 9.18
CA ASP A 467 -8.59 54.99 9.24
C ASP A 467 -7.65 54.20 10.14
N LEU A 468 -6.34 54.41 9.97
CA LEU A 468 -5.31 53.72 10.74
C LEU A 468 -5.46 53.94 12.26
N PRO A 469 -5.68 55.16 12.79
CA PRO A 469 -5.90 55.36 14.22
C PRO A 469 -7.09 54.57 14.79
N THR A 470 -8.19 54.46 14.04
CA THR A 470 -9.33 53.63 14.44
C THR A 470 -9.00 52.14 14.42
N HIS A 471 -8.24 51.65 13.42
CA HIS A 471 -7.75 50.26 13.44
C HIS A 471 -6.84 49.97 14.63
N GLN A 472 -5.86 50.85 14.91
CA GLN A 472 -4.98 50.75 16.08
C GLN A 472 -5.77 50.75 17.39
N THR A 473 -6.81 51.60 17.51
CA THR A 473 -7.71 51.64 18.66
C THR A 473 -8.48 50.32 18.83
N ASN A 474 -8.95 49.73 17.73
CA ASN A 474 -9.65 48.45 17.76
C ASN A 474 -8.71 47.29 18.17
N ILE A 475 -7.46 47.29 17.71
CA ILE A 475 -6.44 46.31 18.15
C ILE A 475 -6.15 46.47 19.65
N ALA A 476 -5.98 47.70 20.15
CA ALA A 476 -5.77 47.96 21.57
C ALA A 476 -6.98 47.49 22.43
N ASN A 477 -8.21 47.73 21.96
CA ASN A 477 -9.43 47.24 22.61
C ASN A 477 -9.49 45.69 22.64
N TYR A 478 -9.12 45.02 21.54
CA TYR A 478 -9.05 43.56 21.45
C TYR A 478 -8.01 42.97 22.43
N PHE A 479 -6.80 43.53 22.48
CA PHE A 479 -5.77 43.12 23.45
C PHE A 479 -6.24 43.33 24.88
N LYS A 480 -6.86 44.48 25.18
CA LYS A 480 -7.43 44.76 26.51
C LYS A 480 -8.51 43.75 26.90
N ALA A 481 -9.35 43.32 25.95
CA ALA A 481 -10.41 42.34 26.17
C ALA A 481 -9.90 40.90 26.40
N ILE A 482 -8.75 40.54 25.80
CA ILE A 482 -8.01 39.30 26.12
C ILE A 482 -7.45 39.36 27.54
N GLU A 483 -6.78 40.46 27.89
CA GLU A 483 -6.20 40.68 29.22
C GLU A 483 -7.26 40.62 30.31
N ASP A 484 -8.41 41.29 30.13
CA ASP A 484 -9.50 41.25 31.11
C ASP A 484 -10.09 39.83 31.26
N TYR A 485 -10.09 39.03 30.19
CA TYR A 485 -10.62 37.67 30.26
C TYR A 485 -9.71 36.73 31.06
N LEU A 486 -8.39 36.80 30.81
CA LEU A 486 -7.37 36.01 31.50
C LEU A 486 -7.08 36.48 32.93
N ASN A 487 -7.29 37.76 33.24
CA ASN A 487 -7.06 38.30 34.59
C ASN A 487 -8.34 38.36 35.45
N GLY A 488 -9.53 38.27 34.84
CA GLY A 488 -10.80 38.26 35.56
C GLY A 488 -10.94 37.01 36.44
N LYS A 489 -11.17 37.22 37.75
CA LYS A 489 -11.16 36.16 38.77
C LYS A 489 -12.09 34.98 38.44
N ASP A 490 -13.31 35.27 38.01
CA ASP A 490 -14.34 34.26 37.72
C ASP A 490 -14.28 33.75 36.28
N THR A 491 -13.60 34.48 35.39
CA THR A 491 -13.52 34.19 33.95
C THR A 491 -12.26 33.44 33.54
N LYS A 492 -11.14 33.66 34.25
CA LYS A 492 -9.82 33.11 33.94
C LYS A 492 -9.82 31.60 33.70
N PRO A 493 -10.47 30.74 34.52
CA PRO A 493 -10.47 29.29 34.27
C PRO A 493 -11.11 28.95 32.92
N GLN A 494 -12.17 29.66 32.52
CA GLN A 494 -12.82 29.46 31.23
C GLN A 494 -12.00 30.06 30.08
N ALA A 495 -11.35 31.20 30.28
CA ALA A 495 -10.50 31.83 29.28
C ALA A 495 -9.35 30.93 28.79
N ILE A 496 -8.70 30.22 29.71
CA ILE A 496 -7.62 29.28 29.37
C ILE A 496 -8.16 28.08 28.57
N ILE A 497 -9.34 27.56 28.97
CA ILE A 497 -10.02 26.47 28.26
C ILE A 497 -10.43 26.91 26.85
N ASP A 498 -10.99 28.10 26.70
CA ASP A 498 -11.40 28.65 25.41
C ASP A 498 -10.20 28.80 24.48
N TYR A 499 -9.08 29.33 24.96
CA TYR A 499 -7.89 29.51 24.12
C TYR A 499 -7.19 28.18 23.76
N LEU A 500 -7.20 27.18 24.66
CA LEU A 500 -6.76 25.82 24.30
C LEU A 500 -7.73 25.12 23.34
N THR A 501 -9.03 25.40 23.44
CA THR A 501 -10.06 24.92 22.49
C THR A 501 -9.86 25.52 21.10
N LEU A 502 -9.48 26.80 21.02
CA LEU A 502 -9.08 27.46 19.77
C LEU A 502 -7.79 26.85 19.18
N ALA A 503 -6.80 26.54 20.03
CA ALA A 503 -5.57 25.88 19.60
C ALA A 503 -5.88 24.49 19.00
N GLU A 504 -6.67 23.67 19.70
CA GLU A 504 -7.15 22.39 19.18
C GLU A 504 -7.95 22.53 17.87
N SER A 505 -8.84 23.53 17.76
CA SER A 505 -9.59 23.80 16.52
C SER A 505 -8.65 24.05 15.33
N ARG A 506 -7.59 24.84 15.53
CA ARG A 506 -6.56 25.11 14.50
C ARG A 506 -5.74 23.87 14.18
N ARG A 507 -5.35 23.06 15.19
CA ARG A 507 -4.72 21.74 14.97
C ARG A 507 -5.62 20.82 14.16
N ARG A 508 -6.94 20.77 14.41
CA ARG A 508 -7.90 19.97 13.64
C ARG A 508 -8.07 20.41 12.18
N ILE A 509 -7.76 21.66 11.84
CA ILE A 509 -7.70 22.14 10.44
C ILE A 509 -6.39 21.71 9.77
N TYR A 510 -5.27 21.75 10.49
CA TYR A 510 -3.95 21.37 9.97
C TYR A 510 -3.77 19.86 9.81
N ARG A 511 -4.16 19.08 10.83
CA ARG A 511 -3.89 17.63 10.92
C ARG A 511 -4.23 16.90 9.61
N PRO A 512 -5.38 17.08 8.94
CA PRO A 512 -5.71 16.35 7.70
C PRO A 512 -4.83 16.65 6.47
N LEU A 513 -3.84 17.54 6.55
CA LEU A 513 -2.98 17.91 5.42
C LEU A 513 -1.82 16.91 5.23
N PRO A 514 -1.26 16.76 4.02
CA PRO A 514 -0.19 15.78 3.74
C PRO A 514 1.14 15.94 4.50
N LEU A 515 1.30 16.99 5.33
CA LEU A 515 2.51 17.35 6.08
C LEU A 515 2.33 17.25 7.61
N ASP A 516 1.38 16.44 8.07
CA ASP A 516 1.24 16.11 9.49
C ASP A 516 2.29 15.06 9.91
N GLU A 517 3.56 15.42 9.74
CA GLU A 517 4.74 14.57 10.00
C GLU A 517 4.98 14.31 11.50
N PHE A 518 4.07 14.78 12.37
CA PHE A 518 4.30 14.93 13.80
C PHE A 518 3.15 14.42 14.69
N GLY A 519 2.62 13.23 14.41
CA GLY A 519 1.54 12.63 15.22
C GLY A 519 1.82 12.59 16.74
N SER A 520 3.10 12.60 17.15
CA SER A 520 3.55 12.64 18.54
C SER A 520 4.15 13.98 19.02
N SER A 521 4.10 15.08 18.25
CA SER A 521 4.56 16.42 18.68
C SER A 521 3.41 17.39 19.00
N MET A 522 2.23 17.16 18.42
CA MET A 522 1.02 17.94 18.71
C MET A 522 0.04 17.19 19.61
N PRO A 523 -0.44 17.79 20.72
CA PRO A 523 -1.44 17.18 21.57
C PRO A 523 -2.83 17.20 20.93
N TYR A 524 -3.65 16.24 21.31
CA TYR A 524 -5.04 16.06 20.88
C TYR A 524 -5.99 16.18 22.08
N ALA A 525 -7.03 17.01 21.97
CA ALA A 525 -8.02 17.18 23.06
C ALA A 525 -9.10 16.09 23.04
N LEU A 526 -8.92 15.04 23.86
CA LEU A 526 -9.81 13.87 23.85
C LEU A 526 -11.25 14.17 24.28
N ASN A 527 -11.48 15.25 25.04
CA ASN A 527 -12.83 15.65 25.46
C ASN A 527 -13.54 16.55 24.43
N ILE A 528 -12.91 16.84 23.28
CA ILE A 528 -13.54 17.51 22.13
C ILE A 528 -13.81 16.46 21.04
N PRO A 529 -15.08 16.06 20.80
CA PRO A 529 -15.40 15.10 19.74
C PRO A 529 -14.88 15.52 18.37
N TYR A 530 -14.41 14.56 17.56
CA TYR A 530 -13.84 14.84 16.24
C TYR A 530 -14.80 15.60 15.30
N GLY A 531 -16.11 15.38 15.41
CA GLY A 531 -17.13 16.09 14.64
C GLY A 531 -17.55 17.47 15.19
N SER A 532 -16.91 17.96 16.25
CA SER A 532 -17.25 19.27 16.86
C SER A 532 -17.05 20.40 15.84
N PRO A 533 -17.90 21.44 15.82
CA PRO A 533 -17.70 22.60 14.96
C PRO A 533 -16.30 23.21 15.13
N MET A 534 -15.78 23.81 14.07
CA MET A 534 -14.55 24.60 14.16
C MET A 534 -14.84 25.88 14.96
N MET A 535 -13.91 26.26 15.82
CA MET A 535 -13.94 27.52 16.58
C MET A 535 -13.04 28.57 15.93
N GLU A 536 -13.48 29.82 15.98
CA GLU A 536 -12.73 31.01 15.57
C GLU A 536 -12.68 32.03 16.72
N MET A 537 -11.66 32.89 16.73
CA MET A 537 -11.58 34.03 17.65
C MET A 537 -12.47 35.19 17.16
N THR A 538 -12.87 36.09 18.07
CA THR A 538 -13.63 37.32 17.78
C THR A 538 -12.89 38.58 18.25
N SER A 539 -13.38 39.75 17.82
CA SER A 539 -12.90 41.09 18.21
C SER A 539 -12.97 41.38 19.72
N GLU A 540 -13.74 40.60 20.48
CA GLU A 540 -13.92 40.75 21.93
C GLU A 540 -12.94 39.86 22.73
N GLY A 541 -11.99 39.20 22.07
CA GLY A 541 -11.08 38.26 22.73
C GLY A 541 -11.83 37.04 23.29
N ARG A 542 -12.83 36.55 22.56
CA ARG A 542 -13.60 35.34 22.87
C ARG A 542 -13.57 34.38 21.69
N ILE A 543 -13.85 33.12 21.95
CA ILE A 543 -14.07 32.14 20.89
C ILE A 543 -15.56 32.07 20.55
N GLN A 544 -15.86 31.81 19.29
CA GLN A 544 -17.20 31.44 18.84
C GLN A 544 -17.13 30.26 17.88
N GLN A 545 -18.26 29.57 17.69
CA GLN A 545 -18.39 28.61 16.61
C GLN A 545 -18.28 29.33 15.26
N MET A 546 -17.39 28.86 14.41
CA MET A 546 -17.21 29.39 13.06
C MET A 546 -18.51 29.24 12.24
N PRO A 547 -18.96 30.28 11.51
CA PRO A 547 -20.12 30.17 10.63
C PRO A 547 -20.00 29.03 9.61
N SER A 548 -21.13 28.46 9.19
CA SER A 548 -21.16 27.35 8.22
C SER A 548 -20.39 27.66 6.94
N ARG A 549 -20.50 28.89 6.41
CA ARG A 549 -19.72 29.37 5.24
C ARG A 549 -18.21 29.24 5.44
N GLY A 550 -17.71 29.47 6.66
CA GLY A 550 -16.29 29.34 7.00
C GLY A 550 -15.85 27.88 7.13
N GLN A 551 -16.66 27.06 7.80
CA GLN A 551 -16.41 25.62 7.91
C GLN A 551 -16.42 24.95 6.51
N ASP A 552 -17.40 25.27 5.66
CA ASP A 552 -17.49 24.80 4.28
C ASP A 552 -16.30 25.26 3.42
N PHE A 553 -15.82 26.50 3.62
CA PHE A 553 -14.65 27.03 2.92
C PHE A 553 -13.40 26.24 3.30
N LEU A 554 -13.13 26.09 4.59
CA LEU A 554 -11.93 25.38 5.07
C LEU A 554 -11.96 23.91 4.68
N LEU A 555 -13.10 23.22 4.82
CA LEU A 555 -13.24 21.82 4.40
C LEU A 555 -12.98 21.63 2.90
N LYS A 556 -13.48 22.52 2.03
CA LYS A 556 -13.21 22.47 0.58
C LYS A 556 -11.75 22.73 0.28
N TRP A 557 -11.16 23.73 0.93
CA TRP A 557 -9.77 24.13 0.71
C TRP A 557 -8.78 23.06 1.18
N THR A 558 -8.91 22.52 2.40
CA THR A 558 -8.05 21.43 2.88
C THR A 558 -8.25 20.15 2.06
N SER A 559 -9.47 19.82 1.64
CA SER A 559 -9.72 18.70 0.71
C SER A 559 -9.02 18.90 -0.64
N SER A 560 -8.96 20.15 -1.15
CA SER A 560 -8.25 20.46 -2.39
C SER A 560 -6.73 20.41 -2.26
N LEU A 561 -6.18 20.50 -1.06
CA LEU A 561 -4.76 20.28 -0.76
C LEU A 561 -4.42 18.81 -0.54
N ALA A 562 -5.37 17.99 -0.08
CA ALA A 562 -5.14 16.57 0.14
C ALA A 562 -5.22 15.73 -1.15
N GLY A 563 -5.90 16.19 -2.21
CA GLY A 563 -6.16 15.42 -3.44
C GLY A 563 -4.93 15.09 -4.31
N VAL A 564 -5.08 14.15 -5.25
CA VAL A 564 -4.00 13.76 -6.21
C VAL A 564 -3.51 14.87 -7.15
N ASN A 565 -4.29 15.95 -7.25
CA ASN A 565 -3.91 17.17 -7.94
C ASN A 565 -4.06 18.34 -6.96
N PRO A 566 -3.12 18.53 -6.02
CA PRO A 566 -3.26 19.49 -4.94
C PRO A 566 -3.30 20.93 -5.47
N GLN A 567 -4.26 21.73 -4.97
CA GLN A 567 -4.52 23.11 -5.40
C GLN A 567 -4.59 24.08 -4.22
N ILE A 568 -3.57 24.94 -4.09
CA ILE A 568 -3.54 26.02 -3.08
C ILE A 568 -4.67 27.02 -3.31
N ILE A 569 -4.91 27.34 -4.57
CA ILE A 569 -5.83 28.37 -5.04
C ILE A 569 -6.97 27.64 -5.75
N MET A 570 -8.14 27.60 -5.11
CA MET A 570 -9.30 26.89 -5.65
C MET A 570 -9.78 27.53 -6.96
N ALA A 571 -9.99 26.70 -8.00
CA ALA A 571 -10.33 27.17 -9.33
C ALA A 571 -11.81 27.58 -9.48
N THR A 572 -12.06 28.69 -10.17
CA THR A 572 -13.41 29.23 -10.45
C THR A 572 -14.06 28.61 -11.69
N SER A 573 -14.49 27.35 -11.54
CA SER A 573 -15.44 26.59 -12.41
C SER A 573 -15.13 26.48 -13.93
N GLN A 574 -14.53 25.36 -14.37
CA GLN A 574 -15.17 24.35 -15.24
C GLN A 574 -14.16 23.32 -15.81
N SER A 575 -14.29 22.04 -15.42
CA SER A 575 -14.51 20.89 -16.32
C SER A 575 -14.40 19.58 -15.52
N ASN A 576 -15.23 18.59 -15.84
CA ASN A 576 -15.18 17.28 -15.18
C ASN A 576 -14.11 16.41 -15.86
N GLY A 577 -13.07 16.04 -15.11
CA GLY A 577 -12.14 14.95 -15.46
C GLY A 577 -12.31 13.77 -14.51
N PRO A 578 -12.09 12.52 -14.97
CA PRO A 578 -12.15 11.34 -14.10
C PRO A 578 -10.98 11.36 -13.12
N VAL A 579 -11.27 11.23 -11.82
CA VAL A 579 -10.25 11.18 -10.76
C VAL A 579 -9.78 9.73 -10.61
N SER A 580 -8.59 9.41 -11.12
CA SER A 580 -7.82 8.24 -10.67
C SER A 580 -7.05 8.61 -9.39
N ILE A 581 -6.67 7.63 -8.57
CA ILE A 581 -6.14 7.88 -7.20
C ILE A 581 -4.67 7.42 -6.98
N ALA A 582 -4.11 6.54 -7.80
CA ALA A 582 -2.82 5.88 -7.55
C ALA A 582 -1.55 6.68 -7.97
N ALA A 583 -1.34 7.93 -7.50
CA ALA A 583 -0.25 8.82 -7.96
C ALA A 583 0.80 9.35 -6.96
N LEU A 584 0.75 9.08 -5.65
CA LEU A 584 1.61 9.82 -4.71
C LEU A 584 2.60 8.95 -3.93
N PRO A 585 3.91 9.25 -3.97
CA PRO A 585 4.88 8.65 -3.07
C PRO A 585 4.75 9.20 -1.64
N ARG A 586 4.99 8.33 -0.65
CA ARG A 586 4.74 8.61 0.77
C ARG A 586 5.88 9.41 1.43
N PRO A 587 5.61 10.52 2.12
CA PRO A 587 6.51 11.08 3.13
C PRO A 587 6.20 10.45 4.51
N SER A 588 7.17 9.74 5.11
CA SER A 588 7.40 9.64 6.56
C SER A 588 8.33 8.48 6.91
N LEU A 589 9.46 8.79 7.56
CA LEU A 589 10.13 7.96 8.59
C LEU A 589 11.17 8.82 9.35
N LEU A 590 10.73 9.97 9.85
CA LEU A 590 11.55 10.90 10.67
C LEU A 590 10.79 11.33 11.93
N ALA A 591 10.35 10.36 12.73
CA ALA A 591 9.95 10.57 14.11
C ALA A 591 10.58 9.48 14.98
N LEU A 592 11.59 9.83 15.78
CA LEU A 592 12.15 8.94 16.78
C LEU A 592 11.23 8.93 18.01
N PRO A 593 10.83 7.75 18.54
CA PRO A 593 10.10 7.67 19.79
C PRO A 593 11.05 7.98 20.95
N CYS A 594 10.99 9.20 21.48
CA CYS A 594 11.88 9.64 22.55
C CYS A 594 11.11 10.23 23.73
N GLN A 595 10.76 9.38 24.71
CA GLN A 595 10.35 9.79 26.06
C GLN A 595 10.35 8.59 27.04
N SER A 596 11.53 8.04 27.34
CA SER A 596 11.66 7.12 28.48
C SER A 596 11.67 7.90 29.79
N ASN A 597 10.71 7.60 30.68
CA ASN A 597 10.63 8.16 32.03
C ASN A 597 11.92 7.88 32.85
N LEU A 598 12.82 8.86 32.94
CA LEU A 598 13.98 8.79 33.83
C LEU A 598 13.59 9.15 35.27
N LYS A 599 13.88 8.23 36.18
CA LYS A 599 13.51 8.26 37.59
C LYS A 599 14.25 9.38 38.34
N SER A 600 13.53 10.42 38.77
CA SER A 600 13.98 11.24 39.90
C SER A 600 13.51 10.64 41.23
N ARG A 601 14.41 10.62 42.22
CA ARG A 601 14.15 10.11 43.58
C ARG A 601 13.54 11.21 44.44
N THR A 602 12.38 10.97 45.08
CA THR A 602 12.25 10.81 46.56
C THR A 602 10.80 10.57 47.03
N THR A 603 10.64 9.59 47.94
CA THR A 603 9.65 9.45 49.05
C THR A 603 8.37 10.32 49.01
N ALA A 604 7.15 9.76 49.05
CA ALA A 604 6.61 8.93 50.14
C ALA A 604 5.32 8.15 49.76
N ARG A 605 4.87 7.25 50.65
CA ARG A 605 3.78 6.26 50.45
C ARG A 605 2.36 6.86 50.43
N VAL A 606 1.50 6.33 49.54
CA VAL A 606 0.23 5.67 49.90
C VAL A 606 0.06 4.43 48.99
N LEU A 607 -0.53 3.35 49.50
CA LEU A 607 -0.75 2.08 48.77
C LEU A 607 -1.96 2.17 47.83
N MET A 608 -1.93 1.43 46.71
CA MET A 608 -2.92 0.38 46.42
C MET A 608 -2.34 -0.69 45.47
N SER A 609 -2.83 -1.91 45.64
CA SER A 609 -2.62 -3.20 44.96
C SER A 609 -1.89 -3.29 43.60
N ARG A 610 -0.98 -4.27 43.53
CA ARG A 610 -0.58 -5.00 42.30
C ARG A 610 -1.79 -5.60 41.58
N GLY A 611 -1.73 -5.71 40.25
CA GLY A 611 -2.67 -6.53 39.48
C GLY A 611 -2.31 -6.60 38.00
N CYS A 612 -1.58 -7.65 37.60
CA CYS A 612 -1.45 -8.04 36.19
C CYS A 612 -2.49 -9.13 35.90
N PRO A 613 -3.35 -8.95 34.89
CA PRO A 613 -4.07 -10.07 34.29
C PRO A 613 -3.93 -10.06 32.76
N TYR A 614 -3.16 -11.00 32.20
CA TYR A 614 -3.49 -11.53 30.87
C TYR A 614 -4.70 -12.44 31.05
N GLY A 615 -5.86 -12.05 30.51
CA GLY A 615 -7.15 -12.60 30.95
C GLY A 615 -8.30 -12.48 29.94
N MET A 616 -8.20 -13.27 28.87
CA MET A 616 -9.31 -13.93 28.16
C MET A 616 -10.44 -13.16 27.44
N GLN A 617 -10.75 -13.71 26.25
CA GLN A 617 -12.04 -13.73 25.53
C GLN A 617 -12.50 -12.48 24.73
N GLN A 618 -12.21 -12.51 23.43
CA GLN A 618 -13.27 -12.27 22.44
C GLN A 618 -13.98 -13.59 22.07
N SER A 619 -15.30 -13.50 21.95
CA SER A 619 -16.22 -14.47 21.35
C SER A 619 -16.03 -14.58 19.82
N ARG A 620 -16.42 -15.72 19.21
CA ARG A 620 -17.46 -15.76 18.13
C ARG A 620 -17.67 -17.15 17.47
N ARG A 621 -18.94 -17.53 17.33
CA ARG A 621 -19.53 -18.36 16.23
C ARG A 621 -19.75 -17.47 14.98
N ALA A 622 -20.01 -17.92 13.74
CA ALA A 622 -19.88 -19.21 13.05
C ALA A 622 -20.06 -19.00 11.50
N LYS A 623 -20.00 -20.10 10.74
CA LYS A 623 -19.94 -20.29 9.25
C LYS A 623 -21.23 -19.93 8.48
N PRO A 624 -21.26 -19.80 7.12
CA PRO A 624 -21.91 -20.86 6.28
C PRO A 624 -21.55 -21.01 4.75
N LYS A 625 -22.04 -22.10 4.10
CA LYS A 625 -22.03 -22.55 2.65
C LYS A 625 -23.27 -22.06 1.82
N ASN A 626 -23.51 -22.27 0.49
CA ASN A 626 -22.76 -22.77 -0.71
C ASN A 626 -23.41 -22.38 -2.09
N GLY A 627 -22.64 -22.60 -3.18
CA GLY A 627 -22.94 -23.25 -4.50
C GLY A 627 -24.32 -23.26 -5.23
N CYS A 628 -24.28 -22.95 -6.55
CA CYS A 628 -24.89 -23.52 -7.82
C CYS A 628 -25.82 -24.77 -7.79
N PRO A 629 -26.58 -25.21 -8.86
CA PRO A 629 -26.60 -24.82 -10.32
C PRO A 629 -27.89 -25.00 -11.25
N MET A 630 -28.21 -24.04 -12.16
CA MET A 630 -28.81 -24.19 -13.56
C MET A 630 -30.14 -24.95 -13.97
N MET A 631 -30.98 -24.35 -14.85
CA MET A 631 -31.44 -24.96 -16.15
C MET A 631 -32.34 -24.10 -17.12
N LEU A 632 -31.90 -24.00 -18.40
CA LEU A 632 -32.59 -24.02 -19.72
C LEU A 632 -33.92 -23.25 -20.05
N SER A 633 -33.89 -22.32 -21.03
CA SER A 633 -34.27 -22.56 -22.46
C SER A 633 -34.77 -21.34 -23.29
N SER A 634 -34.56 -21.40 -24.61
CA SER A 634 -35.15 -20.60 -25.73
C SER A 634 -34.69 -19.15 -25.97
N SER A 635 -34.62 -18.78 -27.26
CA SER A 635 -34.24 -17.46 -27.78
C SER A 635 -35.35 -16.91 -28.71
N PRO A 636 -35.18 -15.73 -29.34
CA PRO A 636 -35.83 -14.50 -28.92
C PRO A 636 -37.08 -14.17 -29.75
N THR A 637 -38.13 -13.63 -29.11
CA THR A 637 -39.30 -13.10 -29.83
C THR A 637 -39.59 -11.67 -29.38
N GLN A 638 -39.76 -10.76 -30.34
CA GLN A 638 -40.35 -9.45 -30.10
C GLN A 638 -41.76 -9.59 -29.53
N LEU A 639 -42.09 -8.81 -28.50
CA LEU A 639 -43.47 -8.39 -28.27
C LEU A 639 -43.47 -6.99 -27.64
N ALA A 640 -43.91 -6.00 -28.42
CA ALA A 640 -44.35 -4.73 -27.87
C ALA A 640 -45.74 -4.92 -27.25
N GLY A 641 -45.95 -4.45 -26.03
CA GLY A 641 -47.27 -4.47 -25.41
C GLY A 641 -47.25 -4.14 -23.91
N GLY A 642 -47.89 -3.02 -23.54
CA GLY A 642 -48.18 -2.69 -22.15
C GLY A 642 -47.06 -1.96 -21.40
N THR A 643 -47.18 -0.63 -21.30
CA THR A 643 -46.45 0.17 -20.30
C THR A 643 -47.09 -0.02 -18.91
N THR A 644 -47.01 -1.23 -18.36
CA THR A 644 -47.31 -1.49 -16.94
C THR A 644 -46.02 -1.37 -16.15
N VAL A 645 -45.95 -0.36 -15.29
CA VAL A 645 -44.86 -0.19 -14.33
C VAL A 645 -44.85 -1.42 -13.40
N PRO A 646 -43.74 -2.15 -13.26
CA PRO A 646 -43.67 -3.33 -12.38
C PRO A 646 -43.96 -2.94 -10.93
N ASN A 647 -44.48 -3.86 -10.13
CA ASN A 647 -44.87 -3.64 -8.73
C ASN A 647 -44.15 -4.57 -7.74
N TRP A 648 -44.15 -4.19 -6.47
CA TRP A 648 -43.42 -4.94 -5.45
C TRP A 648 -43.91 -6.38 -5.28
N THR A 649 -45.23 -6.57 -5.11
CA THR A 649 -45.81 -7.86 -4.74
C THR A 649 -45.68 -8.89 -5.85
N ASP A 650 -45.97 -8.48 -7.09
CA ASP A 650 -46.06 -9.41 -8.22
C ASP A 650 -44.74 -9.53 -9.00
N ASP A 651 -43.91 -8.49 -9.04
CA ASP A 651 -42.72 -8.44 -9.92
C ASP A 651 -41.37 -8.42 -9.18
N ILE A 652 -41.26 -7.77 -8.01
CA ILE A 652 -39.95 -7.59 -7.33
C ILE A 652 -39.72 -8.60 -6.20
N LEU A 653 -40.72 -8.82 -5.33
CA LEU A 653 -40.63 -9.78 -4.25
C LEU A 653 -40.31 -11.20 -4.76
N PRO A 654 -40.84 -11.68 -5.92
CA PRO A 654 -40.43 -12.98 -6.48
C PRO A 654 -38.97 -13.04 -6.93
N LEU A 655 -38.37 -11.94 -7.43
CA LEU A 655 -36.94 -11.92 -7.81
C LEU A 655 -36.01 -12.12 -6.60
N VAL A 656 -36.47 -11.73 -5.40
CA VAL A 656 -35.74 -11.95 -4.14
C VAL A 656 -36.06 -13.31 -3.53
N THR A 657 -37.32 -13.74 -3.55
CA THR A 657 -37.82 -14.90 -2.76
C THR A 657 -37.89 -16.21 -3.54
N SER A 658 -37.97 -16.16 -4.88
CA SER A 658 -38.02 -17.32 -5.77
C SER A 658 -37.44 -16.97 -7.16
N PRO A 659 -36.14 -16.60 -7.24
CA PRO A 659 -35.51 -16.09 -8.45
C PRO A 659 -35.57 -17.07 -9.62
N TYR A 660 -36.20 -16.67 -10.74
CA TYR A 660 -36.53 -17.59 -11.84
C TYR A 660 -35.30 -18.22 -12.53
N TRP A 661 -34.13 -17.56 -12.49
CA TRP A 661 -32.90 -18.03 -13.12
C TRP A 661 -32.15 -19.10 -12.30
N ILE A 662 -32.54 -19.28 -11.04
CA ILE A 662 -32.08 -20.36 -10.17
C ILE A 662 -32.97 -21.59 -10.39
N PRO A 663 -32.47 -22.83 -10.26
CA PRO A 663 -33.28 -24.06 -10.34
C PRO A 663 -34.42 -24.11 -9.33
N ALA A 664 -35.50 -24.79 -9.70
CA ALA A 664 -36.73 -24.83 -8.93
C ALA A 664 -36.57 -25.46 -7.53
N ASP A 665 -35.65 -26.40 -7.38
CA ASP A 665 -35.29 -27.09 -6.14
C ASP A 665 -34.37 -26.25 -5.22
N GLU A 666 -33.58 -25.33 -5.77
CA GLU A 666 -32.63 -24.50 -5.01
C GLU A 666 -33.16 -23.11 -4.65
N ARG A 667 -34.09 -22.55 -5.43
CA ARG A 667 -34.64 -21.18 -5.30
C ARG A 667 -34.84 -20.71 -3.85
N LEU A 668 -35.57 -21.48 -3.06
CA LEU A 668 -35.92 -21.14 -1.68
C LEU A 668 -34.71 -21.09 -0.75
N ALA A 669 -33.76 -22.02 -0.91
CA ALA A 669 -32.54 -22.07 -0.10
C ALA A 669 -31.61 -20.89 -0.46
N LYS A 670 -31.44 -20.61 -1.75
CA LYS A 670 -30.65 -19.48 -2.28
C LYS A 670 -31.22 -18.14 -1.84
N ALA A 671 -32.52 -17.91 -2.07
CA ALA A 671 -33.24 -16.71 -1.67
C ALA A 671 -33.13 -16.43 -0.16
N SER A 672 -33.40 -17.45 0.67
CA SER A 672 -33.27 -17.36 2.13
C SER A 672 -31.83 -17.05 2.55
N GLY A 673 -30.84 -17.64 1.88
CA GLY A 673 -29.42 -17.32 2.07
C GLY A 673 -29.08 -15.86 1.72
N TRP A 674 -29.59 -15.34 0.60
CA TRP A 674 -29.36 -13.94 0.19
C TRP A 674 -29.99 -12.93 1.17
N VAL A 675 -31.25 -13.15 1.58
CA VAL A 675 -31.93 -12.32 2.59
C VAL A 675 -31.19 -12.37 3.92
N SER A 676 -30.81 -13.58 4.38
CA SER A 676 -30.08 -13.77 5.64
C SER A 676 -28.72 -13.10 5.63
N ALA A 677 -27.98 -13.18 4.52
CA ALA A 677 -26.72 -12.47 4.34
C ALA A 677 -26.93 -10.95 4.43
N MET A 678 -27.87 -10.40 3.68
CA MET A 678 -28.08 -8.93 3.68
C MET A 678 -28.58 -8.38 5.01
N HIS A 679 -29.41 -9.14 5.73
CA HIS A 679 -29.81 -8.81 7.09
C HIS A 679 -28.60 -8.85 8.04
N TYR A 680 -27.72 -9.83 7.90
CA TYR A 680 -26.54 -10.00 8.75
C TYR A 680 -25.44 -8.94 8.49
N TRP A 681 -25.25 -8.54 7.23
CA TRP A 681 -24.17 -7.65 6.78
C TRP A 681 -24.53 -6.16 6.80
N GLY A 682 -25.71 -5.80 6.28
CA GLY A 682 -26.16 -4.42 6.16
C GLY A 682 -27.31 -4.05 7.11
N GLY A 683 -27.91 -5.04 7.79
CA GLY A 683 -29.22 -4.87 8.42
C GLY A 683 -30.35 -4.72 7.40
N TRP A 684 -30.19 -5.22 6.17
CA TRP A 684 -31.17 -5.04 5.10
C TRP A 684 -32.07 -6.27 4.96
N ASP A 685 -33.37 -6.09 5.18
CA ASP A 685 -34.37 -7.12 4.93
C ASP A 685 -34.87 -7.01 3.49
N LEU A 686 -34.27 -7.80 2.59
CA LEU A 686 -34.69 -7.83 1.19
C LEU A 686 -36.11 -8.38 0.98
N SER A 687 -36.74 -9.00 1.99
CA SER A 687 -38.15 -9.41 1.93
C SER A 687 -39.13 -8.29 2.31
N ASN A 688 -38.64 -7.16 2.80
CA ASN A 688 -39.44 -6.04 3.29
C ASN A 688 -39.54 -4.90 2.27
N TYR A 689 -40.77 -4.59 1.85
CA TYR A 689 -41.06 -3.49 0.92
C TYR A 689 -40.48 -2.13 1.37
N GLY A 690 -40.66 -1.76 2.63
CA GLY A 690 -40.23 -0.45 3.14
C GLY A 690 -38.71 -0.32 3.18
N ASP A 691 -38.04 -1.42 3.53
CA ASP A 691 -36.59 -1.47 3.61
C ASP A 691 -35.96 -1.43 2.20
N VAL A 692 -36.47 -2.23 1.26
CA VAL A 692 -35.97 -2.27 -0.12
C VAL A 692 -36.29 -0.99 -0.90
N SER A 693 -37.50 -0.43 -0.77
CA SER A 693 -37.84 0.84 -1.43
C SER A 693 -36.98 2.01 -0.92
N SER A 694 -36.71 2.08 0.40
CA SER A 694 -35.85 3.12 0.98
C SER A 694 -34.37 3.03 0.54
N ARG A 695 -33.87 1.83 0.19
CA ARG A 695 -32.47 1.58 -0.21
C ARG A 695 -32.28 1.18 -1.67
N ALA A 696 -33.30 1.29 -2.52
CA ALA A 696 -33.31 0.76 -3.88
C ALA A 696 -32.11 1.19 -4.75
N VAL A 697 -31.65 2.44 -4.63
CA VAL A 697 -30.44 2.92 -5.35
C VAL A 697 -29.18 2.17 -4.92
N SER A 698 -29.03 1.89 -3.62
CA SER A 698 -27.90 1.14 -3.08
C SER A 698 -27.98 -0.33 -3.50
N ILE A 699 -29.14 -0.96 -3.31
CA ILE A 699 -29.40 -2.35 -3.68
C ILE A 699 -29.13 -2.57 -5.18
N TYR A 700 -29.65 -1.72 -6.06
CA TYR A 700 -29.38 -1.81 -7.50
C TYR A 700 -27.89 -1.65 -7.83
N ARG A 701 -27.17 -0.72 -7.18
CA ARG A 701 -25.71 -0.59 -7.38
C ARG A 701 -24.95 -1.84 -6.95
N HIS A 702 -25.33 -2.49 -5.85
CA HIS A 702 -24.69 -3.72 -5.39
C HIS A 702 -25.01 -4.93 -6.29
N LEU A 703 -26.26 -5.07 -6.72
CA LEU A 703 -26.66 -6.10 -7.69
C LEU A 703 -25.96 -5.89 -9.05
N ARG A 704 -25.91 -4.65 -9.54
CA ARG A 704 -25.26 -4.28 -10.82
C ARG A 704 -23.74 -4.49 -10.79
N SER A 705 -23.09 -4.18 -9.67
CA SER A 705 -21.64 -4.41 -9.48
C SER A 705 -21.28 -5.86 -9.16
N LYS A 706 -22.24 -6.78 -9.08
CA LYS A 706 -22.04 -8.19 -8.66
C LYS A 706 -21.38 -8.33 -7.28
N SER A 707 -21.47 -7.29 -6.45
CA SER A 707 -21.18 -7.39 -5.01
C SER A 707 -22.34 -8.01 -4.23
N MET A 708 -23.54 -8.07 -4.84
CA MET A 708 -24.67 -8.87 -4.40
C MET A 708 -25.22 -9.77 -5.52
N PRO A 709 -25.73 -10.98 -5.21
CA PRO A 709 -25.57 -11.68 -3.93
C PRO A 709 -24.09 -12.04 -3.66
N VAL A 710 -23.70 -12.11 -2.39
CA VAL A 710 -22.34 -12.51 -2.00
C VAL A 710 -22.19 -14.03 -2.20
N THR A 711 -21.62 -14.42 -3.33
CA THR A 711 -21.53 -15.82 -3.77
C THR A 711 -20.12 -16.17 -4.26
N ARG A 712 -19.92 -17.44 -4.64
CA ARG A 712 -18.84 -17.93 -5.51
C ARG A 712 -19.37 -18.57 -6.80
N ASP A 713 -20.69 -18.73 -6.92
CA ASP A 713 -21.34 -19.23 -8.12
C ASP A 713 -21.75 -18.06 -9.04
N PRO A 714 -21.22 -17.95 -10.27
CA PRO A 714 -21.64 -16.91 -11.20
C PRO A 714 -23.11 -17.03 -11.66
N GLY A 715 -23.74 -18.20 -11.52
CA GLY A 715 -25.15 -18.44 -11.83
C GLY A 715 -26.14 -17.80 -10.85
N ASP A 716 -25.69 -17.41 -9.65
CA ASP A 716 -26.50 -16.71 -8.65
C ASP A 716 -26.80 -15.24 -9.02
N TYR A 717 -25.93 -14.61 -9.83
CA TYR A 717 -26.03 -13.18 -10.12
C TYR A 717 -27.29 -12.81 -10.91
N TRP A 718 -27.86 -11.65 -10.58
CA TRP A 718 -29.11 -11.18 -11.21
C TRP A 718 -28.89 -10.91 -12.71
N PRO A 719 -29.69 -11.52 -13.60
CA PRO A 719 -29.60 -11.26 -15.04
C PRO A 719 -30.09 -9.85 -15.37
N GLU A 720 -29.65 -9.32 -16.52
CA GLU A 720 -29.98 -7.96 -17.00
C GLU A 720 -31.50 -7.67 -16.94
N VAL A 721 -32.32 -8.63 -17.35
CA VAL A 721 -33.79 -8.51 -17.32
C VAL A 721 -34.32 -8.30 -15.90
N ALA A 722 -33.78 -8.98 -14.89
CA ALA A 722 -34.19 -8.79 -13.49
C ALA A 722 -33.73 -7.44 -12.92
N LEU A 723 -32.53 -6.97 -13.30
CA LEU A 723 -32.02 -5.65 -12.94
C LEU A 723 -32.88 -4.53 -13.53
N GLU A 724 -33.27 -4.66 -14.80
CA GLU A 724 -34.12 -3.66 -15.47
C GLU A 724 -35.55 -3.65 -14.94
N THR A 725 -36.13 -4.80 -14.57
CA THR A 725 -37.42 -4.85 -13.85
C THR A 725 -37.33 -4.10 -12.51
N PHE A 726 -36.25 -4.30 -11.73
CA PHE A 726 -36.02 -3.57 -10.48
C PHE A 726 -35.85 -2.06 -10.69
N ARG A 727 -35.10 -1.67 -11.74
CA ARG A 727 -34.92 -0.27 -12.14
C ARG A 727 -36.24 0.39 -12.55
N ALA A 728 -37.08 -0.33 -13.30
CA ALA A 728 -38.38 0.15 -13.75
C ALA A 728 -39.37 0.33 -12.59
N TRP A 729 -39.42 -0.59 -11.61
CA TRP A 729 -40.22 -0.45 -10.39
C TRP A 729 -39.80 0.79 -9.56
N ALA A 730 -38.49 0.95 -9.31
CA ALA A 730 -37.96 2.08 -8.55
C ALA A 730 -38.24 3.42 -9.25
N ASN A 731 -38.04 3.49 -10.57
CA ASN A 731 -38.35 4.67 -11.38
C ASN A 731 -39.87 4.91 -11.55
N GLY A 732 -40.69 3.90 -11.28
CA GLY A 732 -42.15 3.96 -11.26
C GLY A 732 -42.75 4.60 -10.02
N GLY A 733 -41.93 4.99 -9.03
CA GLY A 733 -42.39 5.50 -7.75
C GLY A 733 -42.78 4.42 -6.74
N PHE A 734 -42.18 3.22 -6.85
CA PHE A 734 -42.34 2.10 -5.92
C PHE A 734 -43.79 1.60 -5.71
N PRO A 735 -44.59 1.33 -6.76
CA PRO A 735 -45.93 0.78 -6.56
C PRO A 735 -45.87 -0.56 -5.79
N LEU A 736 -46.72 -0.72 -4.78
CA LEU A 736 -46.72 -1.88 -3.88
C LEU A 736 -47.38 -3.11 -4.52
N ASN A 737 -48.45 -2.88 -5.27
CA ASN A 737 -49.28 -3.89 -5.92
C ASN A 737 -49.93 -3.33 -7.18
N SER A 738 -50.60 -4.18 -7.96
CA SER A 738 -51.32 -3.82 -9.20
C SER A 738 -52.47 -2.80 -9.04
N ALA A 739 -52.90 -2.48 -7.81
CA ALA A 739 -53.87 -1.40 -7.53
C ALA A 739 -53.20 -0.05 -7.16
N SER A 740 -51.87 -0.02 -7.04
CA SER A 740 -51.11 1.17 -6.66
C SER A 740 -50.84 2.07 -7.87
N ALA A 741 -51.20 3.34 -7.80
CA ALA A 741 -50.92 4.30 -8.87
C ALA A 741 -49.41 4.59 -8.96
N ALA A 742 -48.82 4.40 -10.15
CA ALA A 742 -47.43 4.74 -10.41
C ALA A 742 -47.20 6.27 -10.33
N THR A 743 -46.07 6.67 -9.78
CA THR A 743 -45.63 8.08 -9.71
C THR A 743 -44.23 8.20 -10.33
N PRO A 744 -44.13 8.28 -11.68
CA PRO A 744 -42.85 8.22 -12.37
C PRO A 744 -41.86 9.30 -11.90
N LYS A 745 -40.71 8.84 -11.41
CA LYS A 745 -39.62 9.68 -10.92
C LYS A 745 -38.30 8.98 -11.21
N MET A 746 -37.36 9.64 -11.88
CA MET A 746 -36.03 9.06 -12.10
C MET A 746 -35.26 8.99 -10.78
N VAL A 747 -35.17 7.78 -10.22
CA VAL A 747 -34.45 7.44 -8.98
C VAL A 747 -33.14 6.70 -9.30
N ILE A 748 -33.17 5.83 -10.32
CA ILE A 748 -32.02 5.05 -10.78
C ILE A 748 -31.79 5.38 -12.27
N PRO A 749 -30.67 6.03 -12.64
CA PRO A 749 -30.37 6.36 -14.02
C PRO A 749 -30.12 5.09 -14.86
N PRO A 750 -30.15 5.18 -16.21
CA PRO A 750 -29.72 4.08 -17.07
C PRO A 750 -28.27 3.64 -16.74
N PRO A 751 -27.97 2.33 -16.78
CA PRO A 751 -26.61 1.85 -16.57
C PRO A 751 -25.67 2.23 -17.73
N VAL A 752 -24.37 2.25 -17.45
CA VAL A 752 -23.33 2.27 -18.48
C VAL A 752 -23.18 0.85 -19.04
N GLU A 753 -23.10 0.70 -20.37
CA GLU A 753 -22.94 -0.58 -21.05
C GLU A 753 -21.52 -0.76 -21.63
N PRO A 754 -21.03 -2.01 -21.77
CA PRO A 754 -21.65 -3.29 -21.40
C PRO A 754 -21.19 -3.82 -20.01
N PRO A 755 -21.94 -4.78 -19.40
CA PRO A 755 -21.56 -5.39 -18.12
C PRO A 755 -20.40 -6.41 -18.25
N PRO A 756 -19.60 -6.63 -17.18
CA PRO A 756 -18.46 -7.55 -17.20
C PRO A 756 -18.90 -9.03 -17.23
N THR A 757 -18.25 -9.83 -18.09
CA THR A 757 -18.43 -11.27 -18.25
C THR A 757 -17.17 -12.03 -17.82
N TYR A 758 -17.32 -13.24 -17.26
CA TYR A 758 -16.21 -14.05 -16.75
C TYR A 758 -16.06 -15.35 -17.54
N ARG A 759 -14.82 -15.77 -17.83
CA ARG A 759 -14.52 -17.12 -18.34
C ARG A 759 -14.66 -18.13 -17.17
N VAL A 760 -15.40 -19.23 -17.33
CA VAL A 760 -15.63 -20.20 -16.24
C VAL A 760 -14.93 -21.53 -16.53
N ARG A 761 -13.85 -21.83 -15.79
CA ARG A 761 -13.11 -23.09 -15.84
C ARG A 761 -13.91 -24.17 -15.10
N ARG A 762 -14.28 -25.25 -15.80
CA ARG A 762 -15.03 -26.38 -15.23
C ARG A 762 -14.15 -27.59 -14.97
N ASP A 763 -14.60 -28.49 -14.10
CA ASP A 763 -14.01 -29.82 -13.98
C ASP A 763 -14.18 -30.56 -15.31
N ILE A 764 -13.10 -31.11 -15.87
CA ILE A 764 -13.16 -31.88 -17.13
C ILE A 764 -14.10 -33.09 -17.01
N MET A 765 -14.31 -33.59 -15.78
CA MET A 765 -15.24 -34.68 -15.47
C MET A 765 -16.71 -34.24 -15.36
N SER A 766 -17.01 -32.92 -15.38
CA SER A 766 -18.39 -32.39 -15.39
C SER A 766 -18.82 -31.78 -16.73
N LEU A 767 -17.91 -31.71 -17.72
CA LEU A 767 -18.25 -31.26 -19.07
C LEU A 767 -19.21 -32.22 -19.78
N SER A 768 -20.12 -31.66 -20.57
CA SER A 768 -20.87 -32.47 -21.54
C SER A 768 -19.96 -32.95 -22.68
N ARG A 769 -20.41 -33.96 -23.45
CA ARG A 769 -19.65 -34.44 -24.62
C ARG A 769 -19.49 -33.34 -25.67
N GLU A 770 -20.46 -32.44 -25.80
CA GLU A 770 -20.44 -31.29 -26.69
C GLU A 770 -19.45 -30.22 -26.19
N GLU A 771 -19.46 -29.90 -24.90
CA GLU A 771 -18.51 -28.94 -24.30
C GLU A 771 -17.06 -29.44 -24.40
N LEU A 772 -16.83 -30.74 -24.15
CA LEU A 772 -15.53 -31.38 -24.31
C LEU A 772 -15.09 -31.40 -25.78
N ALA A 773 -15.99 -31.70 -26.71
CA ALA A 773 -15.70 -31.68 -28.15
C ALA A 773 -15.36 -30.27 -28.66
N ILE A 774 -15.96 -29.22 -28.09
CA ILE A 774 -15.54 -27.84 -28.35
C ILE A 774 -14.11 -27.63 -27.87
N TYR A 775 -13.78 -27.94 -26.61
CA TYR A 775 -12.42 -27.80 -26.08
C TYR A 775 -11.38 -28.57 -26.93
N GLN A 776 -11.63 -29.83 -27.24
CA GLN A 776 -10.81 -30.64 -28.14
C GLN A 776 -10.64 -29.96 -29.50
N SER A 777 -11.73 -29.49 -30.12
CA SER A 777 -11.64 -28.79 -31.41
C SER A 777 -10.84 -27.50 -31.37
N ARG A 778 -10.76 -26.80 -30.23
CA ARG A 778 -9.91 -25.62 -30.11
C ARG A 778 -8.42 -25.99 -30.05
N LEU A 779 -8.07 -27.05 -29.33
CA LEU A 779 -6.69 -27.57 -29.32
C LEU A 779 -6.28 -28.06 -30.72
N ASP A 780 -7.18 -28.74 -31.44
CA ASP A 780 -6.94 -29.26 -32.79
C ASP A 780 -6.87 -28.14 -33.85
N ASP A 781 -7.89 -27.28 -33.95
CA ASP A 781 -8.00 -26.25 -35.01
C ASP A 781 -7.16 -24.99 -34.76
N ILE A 782 -6.81 -24.65 -33.51
CA ILE A 782 -6.12 -23.37 -33.18
C ILE A 782 -4.68 -23.61 -32.72
N LEU A 783 -4.45 -24.59 -31.84
CA LEU A 783 -3.10 -24.90 -31.37
C LEU A 783 -2.38 -25.92 -32.28
N GLU A 784 -3.13 -26.69 -33.07
CA GLU A 784 -2.64 -27.76 -33.95
C GLU A 784 -1.69 -28.71 -33.22
N VAL A 785 -2.15 -29.30 -32.12
CA VAL A 785 -1.30 -30.11 -31.21
C VAL A 785 -0.65 -31.33 -31.87
N GLY A 786 -1.24 -31.84 -32.95
CA GLY A 786 -0.71 -32.95 -33.75
C GLY A 786 0.32 -32.55 -34.81
N GLN A 787 0.71 -31.26 -34.92
CA GLN A 787 1.56 -30.73 -35.98
C GLN A 787 2.90 -30.15 -35.48
N LEU A 788 3.92 -30.14 -36.35
CA LEU A 788 5.22 -29.52 -36.06
C LEU A 788 5.22 -28.07 -36.53
N GLY A 789 5.87 -27.19 -35.76
CA GLY A 789 5.90 -25.75 -36.05
C GLY A 789 4.57 -25.02 -35.76
N SER A 790 3.64 -25.67 -35.05
CA SER A 790 2.36 -25.10 -34.63
C SER A 790 2.46 -24.28 -33.34
N LYS A 791 1.36 -23.59 -33.00
CA LYS A 791 1.25 -22.87 -31.73
C LYS A 791 1.38 -23.79 -30.50
N TRP A 792 1.01 -25.07 -30.60
CA TRP A 792 1.31 -26.04 -29.54
C TRP A 792 2.80 -26.20 -29.29
N GLN A 793 3.62 -26.30 -30.35
CA GLN A 793 5.06 -26.41 -30.22
C GLN A 793 5.69 -25.10 -29.70
N GLU A 794 5.17 -23.94 -30.09
CA GLU A 794 5.58 -22.64 -29.51
C GLU A 794 5.25 -22.55 -28.01
N LEU A 795 4.07 -23.01 -27.59
CA LEU A 795 3.64 -23.00 -26.19
C LEU A 795 4.46 -23.96 -25.31
N GLY A 796 4.76 -25.17 -25.80
CA GLY A 796 5.66 -26.10 -25.13
C GLY A 796 7.07 -25.53 -24.96
N LEU A 797 7.58 -24.80 -25.97
CA LEU A 797 8.85 -24.07 -25.89
C LEU A 797 8.79 -22.85 -24.95
N LEU A 798 7.68 -22.10 -24.94
CA LEU A 798 7.46 -21.00 -24.01
C LEU A 798 7.61 -21.46 -22.55
N HIS A 799 6.99 -22.58 -22.19
CA HIS A 799 7.21 -23.21 -20.89
C HIS A 799 8.68 -23.63 -20.71
N ALA A 800 9.23 -24.42 -21.63
CA ALA A 800 10.60 -24.94 -21.56
C ALA A 800 11.71 -23.87 -21.59
N GLU A 801 11.39 -22.60 -21.86
CA GLU A 801 12.33 -21.47 -21.82
C GLU A 801 12.06 -20.49 -20.67
N TRP A 802 10.80 -20.28 -20.29
CA TRP A 802 10.39 -19.17 -19.43
C TRP A 802 9.71 -19.58 -18.12
N CYS A 803 9.37 -20.86 -17.93
CA CYS A 803 8.74 -21.33 -16.70
C CYS A 803 9.60 -20.99 -15.47
N LEU A 804 8.93 -20.67 -14.37
CA LEU A 804 9.57 -20.37 -13.09
C LEU A 804 9.27 -21.52 -12.13
N HIS A 805 10.32 -22.05 -11.50
CA HIS A 805 10.27 -23.13 -10.52
C HIS A 805 11.21 -22.80 -9.35
N TYR A 806 10.95 -23.40 -8.19
CA TYR A 806 11.63 -23.23 -6.90
C TYR A 806 11.53 -21.83 -6.27
N GLN A 807 10.44 -21.10 -6.55
CA GLN A 807 10.20 -19.73 -6.07
C GLN A 807 8.70 -19.38 -5.97
N GLU A 808 8.36 -18.27 -5.29
CA GLU A 808 6.97 -17.77 -5.14
C GLU A 808 6.27 -17.58 -6.49
N ALA A 809 7.03 -17.25 -7.53
CA ALA A 809 6.51 -17.05 -8.87
C ALA A 809 5.93 -18.32 -9.52
N THR A 810 6.23 -19.54 -9.02
CA THR A 810 5.93 -20.80 -9.72
C THR A 810 4.47 -20.87 -10.16
N PHE A 811 3.51 -20.86 -9.24
CA PHE A 811 2.09 -21.03 -9.60
C PHE A 811 1.48 -19.80 -10.28
N LEU A 812 2.01 -18.61 -10.01
CA LEU A 812 1.54 -17.35 -10.62
C LEU A 812 2.00 -17.20 -12.08
N TRP A 813 3.19 -17.73 -12.42
CA TRP A 813 3.65 -17.86 -13.80
C TRP A 813 2.77 -18.85 -14.58
N HIS A 814 2.45 -20.00 -13.98
CA HIS A 814 1.54 -20.99 -14.58
C HIS A 814 0.11 -20.45 -14.76
N ARG A 815 -0.39 -19.65 -13.81
CA ARG A 815 -1.64 -18.88 -13.95
C ARG A 815 -1.62 -17.95 -15.16
N ALA A 816 -0.53 -17.20 -15.36
CA ALA A 816 -0.35 -16.35 -16.55
C ALA A 816 -0.33 -17.18 -17.85
N TYR A 817 0.41 -18.30 -17.87
CA TYR A 817 0.45 -19.21 -19.01
C TYR A 817 -0.94 -19.74 -19.40
N LEU A 818 -1.73 -20.20 -18.43
CA LEU A 818 -3.10 -20.67 -18.68
C LEU A 818 -3.99 -19.57 -19.29
N ARG A 819 -3.92 -18.34 -18.76
CA ARG A 819 -4.69 -17.20 -19.29
C ARG A 819 -4.27 -16.82 -20.71
N TYR A 820 -2.98 -16.89 -21.04
CA TYR A 820 -2.51 -16.67 -22.39
C TYR A 820 -3.03 -17.73 -23.36
N VAL A 821 -3.03 -19.01 -22.96
CA VAL A 821 -3.60 -20.10 -23.78
C VAL A 821 -5.11 -19.93 -23.95
N GLU A 822 -5.85 -19.57 -22.89
CA GLU A 822 -7.30 -19.27 -22.95
C GLU A 822 -7.64 -18.13 -23.90
N GLU A 823 -6.78 -17.11 -24.00
CA GLU A 823 -6.95 -16.00 -24.95
C GLU A 823 -6.68 -16.43 -26.40
N LEU A 824 -5.72 -17.34 -26.63
CA LEU A 824 -5.49 -17.93 -27.95
C LEU A 824 -6.67 -18.80 -28.41
N ILE A 825 -7.22 -19.64 -27.52
CA ILE A 825 -8.26 -20.62 -27.88
C ILE A 825 -9.70 -20.11 -27.75
N ASP A 826 -9.86 -18.92 -27.16
CA ASP A 826 -11.14 -18.29 -26.77
C ASP A 826 -12.09 -19.25 -26.01
N PHE A 827 -11.53 -20.02 -25.09
CA PHE A 827 -12.27 -21.04 -24.33
C PHE A 827 -11.61 -21.28 -22.97
N PRO A 828 -12.39 -21.37 -21.87
CA PRO A 828 -11.83 -21.62 -20.54
C PRO A 828 -11.23 -23.04 -20.44
N ILE A 829 -10.00 -23.17 -19.96
CA ILE A 829 -9.33 -24.46 -19.82
C ILE A 829 -10.03 -25.27 -18.70
N PRO A 830 -10.54 -26.48 -18.98
CA PRO A 830 -11.13 -27.32 -17.95
C PRO A 830 -10.05 -27.93 -17.06
N TYR A 831 -10.26 -27.87 -15.74
CA TYR A 831 -9.34 -28.41 -14.75
C TYR A 831 -9.63 -29.89 -14.48
N TRP A 832 -8.61 -30.65 -14.08
CA TRP A 832 -8.79 -32.04 -13.63
C TRP A 832 -8.54 -32.15 -12.12
N ASN A 833 -9.57 -32.50 -11.36
CA ASN A 833 -9.45 -32.62 -9.90
C ASN A 833 -8.75 -33.91 -9.42
N GLY A 834 -7.42 -33.95 -9.53
CA GLY A 834 -6.61 -35.00 -8.87
C GLY A 834 -6.72 -35.01 -7.34
N PHE A 835 -7.19 -33.92 -6.72
CA PHE A 835 -7.40 -33.81 -5.27
C PHE A 835 -8.81 -34.27 -4.83
N ALA A 836 -9.61 -34.89 -5.70
CA ALA A 836 -10.91 -35.44 -5.33
C ALA A 836 -10.78 -36.59 -4.30
N THR A 837 -11.66 -36.69 -3.31
CA THR A 837 -11.67 -37.80 -2.33
C THR A 837 -11.68 -39.16 -3.02
N GLN A 838 -12.40 -39.24 -4.15
CA GLN A 838 -12.58 -40.46 -4.92
C GLN A 838 -11.45 -40.76 -5.92
N SER A 839 -10.38 -39.96 -6.00
CA SER A 839 -9.24 -40.28 -6.89
C SER A 839 -8.30 -41.33 -6.29
N ALA A 840 -8.29 -41.48 -4.96
CA ALA A 840 -7.48 -42.49 -4.25
C ALA A 840 -8.13 -43.89 -4.14
N ASP A 841 -9.39 -44.05 -4.57
CA ASP A 841 -10.08 -45.34 -4.63
C ASP A 841 -9.83 -46.00 -5.99
N PRO A 842 -9.08 -47.11 -6.10
CA PRO A 842 -8.78 -47.74 -7.39
C PRO A 842 -10.00 -48.32 -8.13
N THR A 843 -11.18 -48.35 -7.50
CA THR A 843 -12.45 -48.80 -8.11
C THR A 843 -13.32 -47.64 -8.61
N SER A 844 -12.95 -46.39 -8.31
CA SER A 844 -13.69 -45.19 -8.65
C SER A 844 -13.52 -44.75 -10.11
N PRO A 845 -14.55 -44.16 -10.74
CA PRO A 845 -14.42 -43.53 -12.07
C PRO A 845 -13.58 -42.24 -12.07
N PHE A 846 -13.21 -41.72 -10.89
CA PHE A 846 -12.32 -40.57 -10.72
C PHE A 846 -10.87 -40.98 -10.43
N ALA A 847 -10.56 -42.29 -10.44
CA ALA A 847 -9.25 -42.82 -10.15
C ALA A 847 -8.29 -42.70 -11.36
N GLY A 848 -7.04 -42.30 -11.09
CA GLY A 848 -6.06 -42.08 -12.15
C GLY A 848 -6.42 -40.91 -13.08
N VAL A 849 -5.84 -40.93 -14.27
CA VAL A 849 -6.06 -39.92 -15.31
C VAL A 849 -7.44 -40.11 -15.96
N PRO A 850 -8.24 -39.05 -16.18
CA PRO A 850 -9.51 -39.12 -16.89
C PRO A 850 -9.41 -39.81 -18.25
N SER A 851 -10.35 -40.72 -18.53
CA SER A 851 -10.36 -41.53 -19.75
C SER A 851 -10.38 -40.70 -21.05
N VAL A 852 -10.87 -39.46 -21.00
CA VAL A 852 -10.87 -38.49 -22.11
C VAL A 852 -9.46 -38.17 -22.64
N PHE A 853 -8.40 -38.39 -21.85
CA PHE A 853 -7.01 -38.26 -22.29
C PHE A 853 -6.48 -39.52 -23.03
N PHE A 854 -7.26 -40.60 -23.08
CA PHE A 854 -6.89 -41.90 -23.67
C PHE A 854 -7.81 -42.36 -24.83
N GLU A 855 -8.96 -41.71 -25.02
CA GLU A 855 -9.85 -41.95 -26.17
C GLU A 855 -9.11 -41.73 -27.49
N GLU A 856 -9.33 -42.59 -28.49
CA GLU A 856 -8.62 -42.53 -29.77
C GLU A 856 -9.04 -41.32 -30.62
N THR A 857 -10.33 -41.01 -30.61
CA THR A 857 -10.94 -40.03 -31.50
C THR A 857 -12.01 -39.23 -30.78
N TYR A 858 -12.20 -37.99 -31.21
CA TYR A 858 -13.35 -37.16 -30.84
C TYR A 858 -14.18 -36.81 -32.08
N ILE A 859 -15.43 -36.38 -31.88
CA ILE A 859 -16.30 -35.90 -32.95
C ILE A 859 -16.17 -34.38 -33.00
N SER A 860 -15.69 -33.84 -34.12
CA SER A 860 -15.53 -32.39 -34.29
C SER A 860 -16.90 -31.69 -34.38
N PRO A 861 -17.18 -30.66 -33.55
CA PRO A 861 -18.44 -29.93 -33.59
C PRO A 861 -18.58 -29.04 -34.85
N LYS A 862 -17.50 -28.87 -35.62
CA LYS A 862 -17.41 -28.00 -36.81
C LYS A 862 -17.93 -28.68 -38.08
N ASP A 863 -17.71 -29.99 -38.21
CA ASP A 863 -18.00 -30.76 -39.43
C ASP A 863 -18.55 -32.19 -39.16
N GLY A 864 -18.67 -32.60 -37.89
CA GLY A 864 -19.13 -33.93 -37.51
C GLY A 864 -18.13 -35.06 -37.78
N SER A 865 -16.90 -34.76 -38.21
CA SER A 865 -15.89 -35.77 -38.51
C SER A 865 -15.30 -36.38 -37.23
N ALA A 866 -15.01 -37.69 -37.28
CA ALA A 866 -14.22 -38.36 -36.26
C ALA A 866 -12.73 -38.07 -36.53
N ARG A 867 -12.08 -37.37 -35.62
CA ARG A 867 -10.68 -36.95 -35.72
C ARG A 867 -9.83 -37.53 -34.58
N PRO A 868 -8.51 -37.71 -34.74
CA PRO A 868 -7.63 -38.11 -33.64
C PRO A 868 -7.81 -37.20 -32.42
N ASN A 869 -7.89 -37.77 -31.23
CA ASN A 869 -8.11 -37.00 -30.01
C ASN A 869 -6.87 -36.15 -29.67
N PRO A 870 -6.96 -34.80 -29.66
CA PRO A 870 -5.83 -33.92 -29.36
C PRO A 870 -5.32 -34.11 -27.93
N LEU A 871 -6.16 -34.57 -26.99
CA LEU A 871 -5.76 -34.86 -25.61
C LEU A 871 -4.87 -36.11 -25.45
N LYS A 872 -4.79 -36.93 -26.51
CA LYS A 872 -3.95 -38.14 -26.59
C LYS A 872 -2.81 -37.97 -27.58
N TYR A 873 -3.11 -37.43 -28.77
CA TYR A 873 -2.22 -37.36 -29.92
C TYR A 873 -1.53 -36.00 -30.07
N ALA A 874 -1.11 -35.41 -28.95
CA ALA A 874 -0.24 -34.24 -28.94
C ALA A 874 1.21 -34.64 -29.24
N LEU A 875 1.86 -33.96 -30.18
CA LEU A 875 3.27 -34.19 -30.48
C LEU A 875 4.15 -33.73 -29.30
N ALA A 876 5.07 -34.61 -28.89
CA ALA A 876 6.16 -34.24 -27.99
C ALA A 876 7.10 -33.21 -28.67
N LEU A 877 8.10 -32.71 -27.94
CA LEU A 877 9.12 -31.79 -28.45
C LEU A 877 9.73 -32.30 -29.77
N ASP A 878 9.65 -31.51 -30.85
CA ASP A 878 10.12 -31.88 -32.19
C ASP A 878 9.53 -33.21 -32.74
N GLY A 879 8.39 -33.64 -32.19
CA GLY A 879 7.75 -34.92 -32.51
C GLY A 879 8.59 -36.13 -32.09
N LYS A 880 9.31 -36.03 -30.98
CA LYS A 880 10.13 -37.10 -30.37
C LYS A 880 9.84 -37.18 -28.88
N SER A 881 9.25 -38.27 -28.43
CA SER A 881 9.10 -38.56 -27.00
C SER A 881 10.44 -39.02 -26.38
N LYS A 882 10.58 -38.85 -25.07
CA LYS A 882 11.64 -39.51 -24.28
C LYS A 882 11.60 -41.04 -24.33
N GLN A 883 10.49 -41.65 -24.75
CA GLN A 883 10.41 -43.07 -25.08
C GLN A 883 10.42 -43.29 -26.60
N PRO A 884 11.60 -43.27 -27.27
CA PRO A 884 11.69 -43.57 -28.70
C PRO A 884 11.21 -45.01 -28.99
N PRO A 885 10.57 -45.26 -30.15
CA PRO A 885 10.42 -44.37 -31.31
C PRO A 885 9.14 -43.51 -31.30
N ASN A 886 8.48 -43.31 -30.15
CA ASN A 886 7.21 -42.57 -30.10
C ASN A 886 7.37 -41.09 -30.50
N ARG A 887 6.36 -40.56 -31.20
CA ARG A 887 6.31 -39.16 -31.67
C ARG A 887 5.37 -38.27 -30.87
N PHE A 888 4.33 -38.87 -30.29
CA PHE A 888 3.40 -38.24 -29.38
C PHE A 888 3.90 -38.40 -27.94
N VAL A 889 3.41 -37.57 -27.02
CA VAL A 889 3.72 -37.70 -25.59
C VAL A 889 3.35 -39.07 -25.04
N THR A 890 4.18 -39.57 -24.12
CA THR A 890 4.03 -40.87 -23.48
C THR A 890 3.84 -40.71 -21.97
N ARG A 891 2.96 -41.56 -21.44
CA ARG A 891 2.53 -41.58 -20.05
C ARG A 891 2.81 -42.95 -19.45
N ASP A 892 2.77 -43.03 -18.13
CA ASP A 892 3.01 -44.28 -17.39
C ASP A 892 2.02 -45.38 -17.86
N PRO A 893 2.52 -46.57 -18.26
CA PRO A 893 1.67 -47.63 -18.80
C PRO A 893 0.56 -48.09 -17.86
N VAL A 894 0.74 -48.01 -16.54
CA VAL A 894 -0.28 -48.39 -15.55
C VAL A 894 -1.41 -47.37 -15.53
N LEU A 895 -1.08 -46.07 -15.64
CA LEU A 895 -2.10 -45.01 -15.74
C LEU A 895 -2.87 -45.07 -17.07
N VAL A 896 -2.22 -45.46 -18.17
CA VAL A 896 -2.85 -45.61 -19.50
C VAL A 896 -3.74 -46.87 -19.59
N GLN A 897 -3.31 -47.98 -18.99
CA GLN A 897 -4.09 -49.24 -18.96
C GLN A 897 -5.22 -49.24 -17.93
N GLY A 898 -5.21 -48.30 -16.99
CA GLY A 898 -6.28 -48.14 -16.00
C GLY A 898 -6.42 -49.34 -15.07
N PRO A 899 -7.65 -49.63 -14.58
CA PRO A 899 -7.95 -50.75 -13.68
C PRO A 899 -7.58 -52.16 -14.17
N THR A 900 -7.16 -52.32 -15.43
CA THR A 900 -6.71 -53.61 -15.99
C THR A 900 -5.21 -53.87 -15.82
N ALA A 901 -4.45 -52.87 -15.38
CA ALA A 901 -3.00 -52.95 -15.25
C ALA A 901 -2.56 -53.75 -14.00
N LEU A 902 -1.50 -54.55 -14.15
CA LEU A 902 -0.79 -55.11 -13.01
C LEU A 902 -0.11 -53.96 -12.23
N GLY A 903 -0.45 -53.81 -10.95
CA GLY A 903 0.04 -52.70 -10.12
C GLY A 903 -0.89 -51.47 -10.08
N TRP A 904 -2.11 -51.55 -10.63
CA TRP A 904 -3.05 -50.41 -10.63
C TRP A 904 -3.41 -49.90 -9.24
N ALA A 905 -3.73 -50.80 -8.30
CA ALA A 905 -4.15 -50.41 -6.96
C ALA A 905 -3.02 -49.69 -6.21
N GLU A 906 -1.81 -50.22 -6.32
CA GLU A 906 -0.57 -49.68 -5.78
C GLU A 906 -0.22 -48.34 -6.42
N LYS A 907 -0.42 -48.20 -7.75
CA LYS A 907 -0.21 -46.95 -8.48
C LYS A 907 -1.21 -45.88 -8.06
N VAL A 908 -2.51 -46.19 -7.96
CA VAL A 908 -3.57 -45.25 -7.53
C VAL A 908 -3.41 -44.85 -6.07
N ALA A 909 -2.91 -45.73 -5.20
CA ALA A 909 -2.68 -45.44 -3.79
C ALA A 909 -1.74 -44.24 -3.53
N PHE A 910 -0.92 -43.84 -4.52
CA PHE A 910 -0.16 -42.60 -4.45
C PHE A 910 -1.05 -41.34 -4.39
N PHE A 911 -2.32 -41.38 -4.83
CA PHE A 911 -3.27 -40.29 -4.58
C PHE A 911 -3.48 -40.05 -3.07
N THR A 912 -3.37 -41.06 -2.21
CA THR A 912 -3.44 -40.85 -0.75
C THR A 912 -2.27 -40.01 -0.25
N LEU A 913 -1.05 -40.27 -0.72
CA LEU A 913 0.12 -39.44 -0.40
C LEU A 913 0.00 -38.03 -1.00
N TYR A 914 -0.50 -37.92 -2.23
CA TYR A 914 -0.79 -36.64 -2.87
C TYR A 914 -1.82 -35.83 -2.06
N HIS A 915 -2.92 -36.45 -1.60
CA HIS A 915 -3.93 -35.80 -0.77
C HIS A 915 -3.36 -35.34 0.57
N GLU A 916 -2.56 -36.17 1.25
CA GLU A 916 -1.92 -35.83 2.51
C GLU A 916 -0.95 -34.65 2.37
N GLN A 917 -0.14 -34.63 1.30
CA GLN A 917 0.81 -33.56 1.05
C GLN A 917 0.14 -32.25 0.60
N ILE A 918 -0.90 -32.30 -0.27
CA ILE A 918 -1.70 -31.12 -0.64
C ILE A 918 -2.41 -30.54 0.59
N SER A 919 -2.99 -31.38 1.45
CA SER A 919 -3.63 -30.92 2.70
C SER A 919 -2.62 -30.23 3.61
N HIS A 920 -1.44 -30.84 3.82
CA HIS A 920 -0.37 -30.24 4.62
C HIS A 920 0.14 -28.91 4.05
N ALA A 921 0.15 -28.72 2.73
CA ALA A 921 0.44 -27.43 2.12
C ALA A 921 -0.69 -26.42 2.37
N LEU A 922 -1.95 -26.81 2.17
CA LEU A 922 -3.13 -25.95 2.36
C LEU A 922 -3.38 -25.55 3.83
N ASP A 923 -2.84 -26.31 4.79
CA ASP A 923 -2.87 -26.00 6.23
C ASP A 923 -1.81 -24.96 6.65
N GLN A 924 -0.90 -24.53 5.77
CA GLN A 924 0.05 -23.48 6.08
C GLN A 924 -0.63 -22.11 6.19
N SER A 925 -0.13 -21.26 7.08
CA SER A 925 -0.73 -19.96 7.40
C SER A 925 -0.25 -18.78 6.55
N VAL A 926 0.71 -19.02 5.63
CA VAL A 926 1.33 -18.01 4.77
C VAL A 926 1.73 -18.65 3.43
N TYR A 927 1.46 -17.96 2.32
CA TYR A 927 1.93 -18.31 0.97
C TYR A 927 3.47 -18.33 0.90
N THR A 928 4.02 -17.11 1.10
CA THR A 928 5.41 -16.64 1.14
C THR A 928 5.98 -16.25 2.51
N SER A 929 6.87 -16.98 3.19
CA SER A 929 7.50 -16.43 4.42
C SER A 929 8.65 -15.45 4.12
N SER A 930 8.48 -14.21 4.56
CA SER A 930 9.46 -13.11 4.45
C SER A 930 10.74 -13.30 5.27
N HIS A 931 10.78 -14.36 6.08
CA HIS A 931 11.98 -14.89 6.73
C HIS A 931 13.03 -15.43 5.79
N THR A 932 12.66 -15.73 4.56
CA THR A 932 13.45 -16.61 3.72
C THR A 932 14.57 -15.86 2.98
N ALA A 933 15.55 -15.42 3.77
CA ALA A 933 16.78 -14.75 3.35
C ALA A 933 16.60 -13.49 2.49
N GLU A 934 15.71 -12.57 2.90
CA GLU A 934 15.94 -11.11 2.80
C GLU A 934 14.79 -10.32 3.46
N SER A 935 14.94 -10.00 4.74
CA SER A 935 14.06 -9.10 5.49
C SER A 935 14.28 -7.61 5.12
N PHE A 936 14.55 -7.34 3.83
CA PHE A 936 15.00 -6.05 3.28
C PHE A 936 14.58 -5.85 1.82
N GLY A 937 13.28 -5.87 1.53
CA GLY A 937 12.73 -5.30 0.28
C GLY A 937 13.16 -5.93 -1.05
N VAL A 938 13.81 -7.11 -1.04
CA VAL A 938 14.17 -7.83 -2.26
C VAL A 938 13.05 -8.79 -2.66
N PRO A 939 12.58 -8.76 -3.92
CA PRO A 939 11.77 -9.82 -4.51
C PRO A 939 12.37 -11.21 -4.25
N TRP A 940 11.72 -12.08 -3.48
CA TRP A 940 12.17 -13.48 -3.40
C TRP A 940 12.16 -14.16 -4.79
N ALA A 941 11.28 -13.70 -5.67
CA ALA A 941 11.22 -14.13 -7.06
C ALA A 941 12.38 -13.64 -7.97
N ASN A 942 13.41 -12.91 -7.50
CA ASN A 942 14.34 -12.14 -8.35
C ASN A 942 15.27 -12.93 -9.31
N ILE A 943 15.03 -14.22 -9.57
CA ILE A 943 15.89 -15.03 -10.44
C ILE A 943 15.24 -15.24 -11.81
N VAL A 944 15.58 -14.31 -12.71
CA VAL A 944 15.34 -14.42 -14.15
C VAL A 944 16.47 -15.17 -14.90
N GLU A 945 17.68 -15.20 -14.35
CA GLU A 945 18.80 -16.06 -14.79
C GLU A 945 19.64 -16.52 -13.58
N PHE A 946 20.00 -17.81 -13.53
CA PHE A 946 20.81 -18.39 -12.46
C PHE A 946 22.29 -18.37 -12.88
N GLY A 947 23.01 -17.35 -12.40
CA GLY A 947 24.46 -17.28 -12.51
C GLY A 947 25.14 -18.43 -11.74
N GLU A 948 26.27 -18.93 -12.24
CA GLU A 948 26.93 -20.12 -11.69
C GLU A 948 27.54 -19.93 -10.28
N ASN A 949 27.54 -18.70 -9.75
CA ASN A 949 28.26 -18.27 -8.55
C ASN A 949 27.34 -17.71 -7.44
N ASN A 950 26.01 -17.89 -7.51
CA ASN A 950 25.10 -17.36 -6.50
C ASN A 950 25.27 -18.13 -5.16
N PRO A 951 25.48 -17.46 -4.01
CA PRO A 951 25.69 -18.13 -2.72
C PRO A 951 24.47 -18.93 -2.25
N ASP A 952 24.69 -20.17 -1.81
CA ASP A 952 23.62 -21.08 -1.36
C ASP A 952 22.83 -20.54 -0.15
N SER A 953 23.49 -19.74 0.69
CA SER A 953 22.92 -19.12 1.90
C SER A 953 21.81 -18.10 1.63
N TRP A 954 21.62 -17.66 0.40
CA TRP A 954 20.56 -16.73 -0.02
C TRP A 954 19.17 -17.37 -0.11
N TYR A 955 19.02 -18.65 0.24
CA TYR A 955 17.73 -19.33 0.14
C TYR A 955 17.61 -20.48 1.17
N PRO A 956 16.82 -20.28 2.25
CA PRO A 956 16.72 -21.23 3.35
C PRO A 956 15.57 -22.23 3.16
N TYR A 957 15.47 -23.14 4.14
CA TYR A 957 14.47 -24.18 4.30
C TYR A 957 13.03 -23.68 4.09
N ARG A 958 12.28 -24.33 3.19
CA ARG A 958 10.92 -23.95 2.77
C ARG A 958 9.88 -24.84 3.44
N PHE A 959 9.10 -24.29 4.37
CA PHE A 959 7.98 -24.97 5.04
C PHE A 959 6.61 -24.30 4.77
N ASN A 960 6.58 -23.22 3.97
CA ASN A 960 5.35 -22.48 3.66
C ASN A 960 4.55 -23.18 2.54
N PHE A 961 3.39 -22.64 2.22
CA PHE A 961 2.54 -23.17 1.14
C PHE A 961 3.31 -23.30 -0.18
N ASP A 962 4.03 -22.27 -0.64
CA ASP A 962 4.70 -22.28 -1.95
C ASP A 962 5.62 -23.50 -2.16
N GLY A 963 6.57 -23.74 -1.24
CA GLY A 963 7.55 -24.80 -1.34
C GLY A 963 7.01 -26.20 -1.04
N LEU A 964 6.01 -26.32 -0.16
CA LEU A 964 5.35 -27.60 0.10
C LEU A 964 4.44 -28.00 -1.07
N PHE A 965 3.65 -27.05 -1.60
CA PHE A 965 2.72 -27.26 -2.71
C PHE A 965 3.46 -27.60 -4.01
N GLU A 966 4.61 -26.96 -4.25
CA GLU A 966 5.50 -27.30 -5.37
C GLU A 966 6.07 -28.73 -5.27
N GLN A 967 6.43 -29.22 -4.08
CA GLN A 967 6.91 -30.60 -3.94
C GLN A 967 5.84 -31.62 -4.42
N VAL A 968 4.57 -31.37 -4.14
CA VAL A 968 3.48 -32.28 -4.54
C VAL A 968 3.17 -32.18 -6.03
N HIS A 969 3.33 -30.98 -6.60
CA HIS A 969 3.35 -30.73 -8.04
C HIS A 969 4.45 -31.53 -8.75
N ASP A 970 5.69 -31.47 -8.26
CA ASP A 970 6.83 -32.22 -8.81
C ASP A 970 6.59 -33.73 -8.75
N ASN A 971 6.03 -34.21 -7.63
CA ASN A 971 5.62 -35.61 -7.44
C ASN A 971 4.61 -36.07 -8.50
N PHE A 972 3.66 -35.21 -8.86
CA PHE A 972 2.65 -35.53 -9.86
C PHE A 972 3.24 -35.62 -11.28
N HIS A 973 4.12 -34.70 -11.66
CA HIS A 973 4.87 -34.78 -12.92
C HIS A 973 5.64 -36.09 -13.06
N GLY A 974 6.38 -36.48 -12.01
CA GLY A 974 7.10 -37.77 -11.95
C GLY A 974 6.20 -38.99 -12.04
N TRP A 975 4.94 -38.87 -11.62
CA TRP A 975 3.98 -39.98 -11.57
C TRP A 975 3.26 -40.22 -12.90
N VAL A 976 2.93 -39.15 -13.65
CA VAL A 976 2.16 -39.21 -14.91
C VAL A 976 2.94 -39.91 -16.02
N GLY A 977 4.27 -39.74 -16.10
CA GLY A 977 5.11 -40.45 -17.06
C GLY A 977 6.37 -39.68 -17.47
N PRO A 978 7.25 -40.27 -18.29
CA PRO A 978 8.60 -39.77 -18.54
C PRO A 978 8.65 -38.44 -19.31
N ASP A 979 7.66 -38.13 -20.15
CA ASP A 979 7.57 -36.83 -20.83
C ASP A 979 7.04 -35.74 -19.89
N MET A 980 6.02 -36.03 -19.07
CA MET A 980 5.55 -35.12 -18.00
C MET A 980 6.59 -34.91 -16.89
N ALA A 981 7.43 -35.91 -16.63
CA ALA A 981 8.47 -35.88 -15.61
C ALA A 981 9.71 -35.03 -16.00
N ASP A 982 9.78 -34.44 -17.19
CA ASP A 982 10.88 -33.56 -17.60
C ASP A 982 10.36 -32.16 -17.94
N ASN A 983 10.94 -31.13 -17.34
CA ASN A 983 10.48 -29.75 -17.47
C ASN A 983 10.54 -29.20 -18.92
N THR A 984 11.43 -29.74 -19.76
CA THR A 984 11.53 -29.41 -21.19
C THR A 984 10.46 -30.10 -22.04
N TYR A 985 9.81 -31.17 -21.53
CA TYR A 985 8.80 -31.96 -22.26
C TYR A 985 7.37 -31.83 -21.70
N THR A 986 7.21 -31.48 -20.43
CA THR A 986 5.93 -31.56 -19.70
C THR A 986 4.79 -30.75 -20.35
N ALA A 987 5.06 -29.51 -20.78
CA ALA A 987 4.06 -28.65 -21.41
C ALA A 987 3.62 -29.09 -22.83
N PHE A 988 4.23 -30.14 -23.39
CA PHE A 988 3.78 -30.76 -24.65
C PHE A 988 2.69 -31.83 -24.43
N ASP A 989 2.37 -32.20 -23.18
CA ASP A 989 1.26 -33.09 -22.84
C ASP A 989 0.01 -32.26 -22.45
N PRO A 990 -1.16 -32.46 -23.11
CA PRO A 990 -2.41 -31.77 -22.75
C PRO A 990 -2.89 -31.96 -21.31
N ILE A 991 -2.43 -32.98 -20.59
CA ILE A 991 -2.65 -33.11 -19.13
C ILE A 991 -2.10 -31.89 -18.40
N PHE A 992 -0.98 -31.30 -18.87
CA PHE A 992 -0.38 -30.10 -18.29
C PHE A 992 -1.41 -28.99 -18.10
N LEU A 993 -2.21 -28.67 -19.13
CA LEU A 993 -3.21 -27.60 -19.06
C LEU A 993 -4.26 -27.86 -17.97
N SER A 994 -4.87 -29.05 -17.98
CA SER A 994 -5.93 -29.39 -17.01
C SER A 994 -5.41 -29.64 -15.59
N TYR A 995 -4.17 -30.13 -15.45
CA TYR A 995 -3.54 -30.31 -14.16
C TYR A 995 -3.16 -28.96 -13.53
N HIS A 996 -2.47 -28.09 -14.28
CA HIS A 996 -2.12 -26.75 -13.81
C HIS A 996 -3.34 -25.87 -13.57
N ALA A 997 -4.44 -26.04 -14.32
CA ALA A 997 -5.70 -25.38 -13.99
C ALA A 997 -6.29 -25.86 -12.63
N ASN A 998 -6.04 -27.10 -12.21
CA ASN A 998 -6.43 -27.54 -10.86
C ASN A 998 -5.46 -27.07 -9.77
N MET A 999 -4.16 -26.98 -10.07
CA MET A 999 -3.19 -26.39 -9.15
C MET A 999 -3.43 -24.88 -8.96
N ASP A 1000 -3.82 -24.18 -10.02
CA ASP A 1000 -4.27 -22.79 -9.99
C ASP A 1000 -5.56 -22.63 -9.17
N ARG A 1001 -6.55 -23.53 -9.33
CA ARG A 1001 -7.76 -23.59 -8.50
C ARG A 1001 -7.43 -23.74 -7.01
N LEU A 1002 -6.50 -24.63 -6.67
CA LEU A 1002 -6.10 -24.88 -5.28
C LEU A 1002 -5.27 -23.73 -4.68
N ALA A 1003 -4.40 -23.10 -5.47
CA ALA A 1003 -3.70 -21.87 -5.08
C ALA A 1003 -4.66 -20.68 -4.93
N GLY A 1004 -5.67 -20.57 -5.81
CA GLY A 1004 -6.78 -19.63 -5.69
C GLY A 1004 -7.56 -19.81 -4.39
N ILE A 1005 -7.96 -21.05 -4.07
CA ILE A 1005 -8.61 -21.41 -2.80
C ILE A 1005 -7.76 -21.01 -1.58
N PHE A 1006 -6.44 -21.16 -1.65
CA PHE A 1006 -5.52 -20.74 -0.59
C PHE A 1006 -5.47 -19.21 -0.44
N MET A 1007 -5.29 -18.47 -1.55
CA MET A 1007 -5.27 -17.00 -1.55
C MET A 1007 -6.60 -16.41 -1.06
N ASP A 1008 -7.73 -16.98 -1.47
CA ASP A 1008 -9.08 -16.61 -1.00
C ASP A 1008 -9.28 -16.86 0.51
N ALA A 1009 -8.52 -17.78 1.10
CA ALA A 1009 -8.55 -18.10 2.54
C ALA A 1009 -7.60 -17.20 3.36
N HIS A 1010 -6.56 -16.67 2.73
CA HIS A 1010 -5.50 -15.86 3.34
C HIS A 1010 -5.38 -14.47 2.68
N PRO A 1011 -6.43 -13.62 2.69
CA PRO A 1011 -6.43 -12.30 2.03
C PRO A 1011 -5.46 -11.27 2.65
N THR A 1012 -4.76 -11.65 3.72
CA THR A 1012 -3.69 -10.87 4.38
C THR A 1012 -2.29 -11.26 3.93
N ASP A 1013 -2.16 -12.28 3.08
CA ASP A 1013 -0.86 -12.73 2.59
C ASP A 1013 -0.19 -11.68 1.70
N GLN A 1014 1.12 -11.57 1.87
CA GLN A 1014 1.93 -10.59 1.17
C GLN A 1014 2.66 -11.26 0.01
N PHE A 1015 2.50 -10.68 -1.18
CA PHE A 1015 3.13 -11.12 -2.41
C PHE A 1015 4.14 -10.09 -2.91
N THR A 1016 5.18 -10.56 -3.60
CA THR A 1016 6.17 -9.72 -4.29
C THR A 1016 5.53 -8.98 -5.48
N SER A 1017 4.89 -7.84 -5.24
CA SER A 1017 4.00 -7.20 -6.22
C SER A 1017 4.64 -6.83 -7.57
N SER A 1018 5.93 -6.51 -7.61
CA SER A 1018 6.61 -5.94 -8.78
C SER A 1018 7.42 -6.93 -9.63
N PHE A 1019 7.46 -8.21 -9.27
CA PHE A 1019 8.28 -9.18 -10.02
C PHE A 1019 7.64 -9.56 -11.37
N PRO A 1020 8.33 -9.39 -12.51
CA PRO A 1020 7.78 -9.66 -13.83
C PRO A 1020 7.74 -11.15 -14.19
N LEU A 1021 6.56 -11.65 -14.53
CA LEU A 1021 6.33 -12.98 -15.08
C LEU A 1021 6.61 -12.94 -16.60
N GLN A 1022 7.88 -12.81 -16.97
CA GLN A 1022 8.26 -12.77 -18.39
C GLN A 1022 7.89 -14.11 -19.08
N PRO A 1023 7.43 -14.09 -20.35
CA PRO A 1023 7.36 -12.96 -21.27
C PRO A 1023 5.96 -12.28 -21.33
N PHE A 1024 5.09 -12.49 -20.34
CA PHE A 1024 3.69 -12.07 -20.38
C PHE A 1024 3.51 -10.54 -20.27
N LEU A 1025 2.63 -9.97 -21.09
CA LEU A 1025 2.20 -8.56 -21.11
C LEU A 1025 0.68 -8.45 -20.94
N ASP A 1026 0.20 -7.26 -20.58
CA ASP A 1026 -1.21 -6.87 -20.60
C ASP A 1026 -2.14 -7.84 -19.82
N ASP A 1027 -1.82 -8.12 -18.55
CA ASP A 1027 -2.45 -9.17 -17.72
C ASP A 1027 -2.41 -10.56 -18.40
N ALA A 1028 -1.26 -10.96 -18.93
CA ALA A 1028 -1.03 -12.21 -19.65
C ALA A 1028 -1.90 -12.47 -20.90
N LYS A 1029 -2.42 -11.41 -21.54
CA LYS A 1029 -3.12 -11.51 -22.83
C LYS A 1029 -2.17 -11.54 -24.03
N ARG A 1030 -0.92 -11.13 -23.82
CA ARG A 1030 0.11 -10.99 -24.87
C ARG A 1030 1.48 -11.44 -24.38
N LEU A 1031 2.41 -11.60 -25.32
CA LEU A 1031 3.82 -11.88 -25.04
C LEU A 1031 4.74 -10.79 -25.63
N SER A 1032 5.91 -10.62 -25.01
CA SER A 1032 7.09 -10.04 -25.65
C SER A 1032 8.37 -10.68 -25.09
N TYR A 1033 9.25 -11.12 -25.98
CA TYR A 1033 10.47 -11.86 -25.60
C TYR A 1033 11.71 -10.96 -25.46
N ASP A 1034 11.65 -9.72 -25.98
CA ASP A 1034 12.79 -8.82 -26.16
C ASP A 1034 12.53 -7.36 -25.75
N ASP A 1035 11.37 -7.02 -25.18
CA ASP A 1035 11.10 -5.65 -24.74
C ASP A 1035 11.97 -5.27 -23.52
N PRO A 1036 12.81 -4.22 -23.60
CA PRO A 1036 13.73 -3.85 -22.53
C PRO A 1036 13.05 -3.24 -21.31
N ARG A 1037 11.75 -2.93 -21.38
CA ARG A 1037 11.02 -2.22 -20.32
C ARG A 1037 10.47 -3.21 -19.29
N ARG A 1038 11.27 -3.55 -18.26
CA ARG A 1038 10.90 -4.53 -17.20
C ARG A 1038 9.51 -4.29 -16.57
N TRP A 1039 9.01 -3.05 -16.57
CA TRP A 1039 7.71 -2.65 -16.00
C TRP A 1039 6.48 -2.85 -16.90
N ILE A 1040 6.63 -3.25 -18.17
CA ILE A 1040 5.46 -3.57 -19.02
C ILE A 1040 4.99 -5.03 -18.86
N TYR A 1041 5.82 -5.86 -18.24
CA TYR A 1041 5.53 -7.26 -18.01
C TYR A 1041 4.50 -7.45 -16.90
N THR A 1042 3.57 -8.38 -17.12
CA THR A 1042 2.60 -8.84 -16.12
C THR A 1042 3.36 -9.32 -14.89
N THR A 1043 2.96 -8.90 -13.69
CA THR A 1043 3.72 -9.21 -12.47
C THR A 1043 3.08 -10.30 -11.61
N ILE A 1044 3.82 -10.76 -10.59
CA ILE A 1044 3.27 -11.50 -9.45
C ILE A 1044 2.10 -10.75 -8.82
N GLY A 1045 2.23 -9.43 -8.60
CA GLY A 1045 1.16 -8.60 -8.07
C GLY A 1045 -0.06 -8.52 -8.98
N ASP A 1046 0.11 -8.68 -10.30
CA ASP A 1046 -1.01 -8.81 -11.22
C ASP A 1046 -1.70 -10.16 -11.10
N MET A 1047 -0.96 -11.28 -11.07
CA MET A 1047 -1.54 -12.63 -11.05
C MET A 1047 -2.00 -13.10 -9.67
N ALA A 1048 -1.52 -12.49 -8.58
CA ALA A 1048 -1.96 -12.76 -7.21
C ALA A 1048 -3.32 -12.10 -6.87
N LYS A 1049 -3.87 -11.25 -7.76
CA LYS A 1049 -5.22 -10.70 -7.62
C LYS A 1049 -6.26 -11.84 -7.60
N ASP A 1050 -7.40 -11.54 -6.97
CA ASP A 1050 -8.61 -12.37 -7.01
C ASP A 1050 -8.97 -12.77 -8.45
N GLU A 1051 -9.34 -14.02 -8.67
CA GLU A 1051 -9.66 -14.58 -10.00
C GLU A 1051 -10.69 -13.73 -10.76
N ARG A 1052 -11.64 -13.12 -10.04
CA ARG A 1052 -12.68 -12.23 -10.60
C ARG A 1052 -12.07 -10.95 -11.19
N ALA A 1053 -11.02 -10.40 -10.57
CA ALA A 1053 -10.26 -9.27 -11.14
C ALA A 1053 -9.46 -9.69 -12.39
N LEU A 1054 -9.11 -10.98 -12.49
CA LEU A 1054 -8.45 -11.57 -13.66
C LEU A 1054 -9.44 -11.98 -14.78
N GLY A 1055 -10.75 -11.82 -14.56
CA GLY A 1055 -11.79 -12.11 -15.55
C GLY A 1055 -12.19 -13.58 -15.67
N TYR A 1056 -11.81 -14.44 -14.72
CA TYR A 1056 -12.20 -15.86 -14.72
C TYR A 1056 -12.64 -16.38 -13.35
N MET A 1057 -13.28 -17.55 -13.32
CA MET A 1057 -13.72 -18.24 -12.09
C MET A 1057 -13.72 -19.75 -12.30
N TYR A 1058 -13.71 -20.53 -11.20
CA TYR A 1058 -13.91 -21.98 -11.23
C TYR A 1058 -15.36 -22.40 -10.94
N SER A 1059 -15.84 -23.46 -11.60
CA SER A 1059 -17.05 -24.17 -11.17
C SER A 1059 -16.78 -25.10 -9.98
N PRO A 1060 -17.82 -25.63 -9.31
CA PRO A 1060 -17.67 -26.78 -8.42
C PRO A 1060 -17.08 -28.00 -9.16
N SER A 1061 -16.38 -28.87 -8.42
CA SER A 1061 -15.84 -30.14 -8.93
C SER A 1061 -16.90 -31.22 -9.06
N ALA A 1062 -16.65 -32.18 -9.95
CA ALA A 1062 -17.55 -33.32 -10.18
C ALA A 1062 -17.55 -34.30 -8.99
N SER A 1063 -16.44 -34.38 -8.25
CA SER A 1063 -16.29 -35.12 -7.01
C SER A 1063 -15.70 -34.18 -5.93
N PRO A 1064 -16.12 -34.28 -4.65
CA PRO A 1064 -15.60 -33.42 -3.58
C PRO A 1064 -14.08 -33.54 -3.39
N ASP A 1065 -13.45 -32.47 -2.92
CA ASP A 1065 -12.03 -32.45 -2.57
C ASP A 1065 -11.73 -33.34 -1.33
N ALA A 1066 -10.56 -33.98 -1.29
CA ALA A 1066 -10.17 -34.98 -0.31
C ALA A 1066 -10.08 -34.44 1.13
N ALA A 1067 -9.71 -33.18 1.29
CA ALA A 1067 -9.85 -32.44 2.54
C ALA A 1067 -10.68 -31.18 2.32
N THR A 1068 -11.61 -30.89 3.24
CA THR A 1068 -12.31 -29.61 3.26
C THR A 1068 -11.42 -28.57 3.93
N THR A 1069 -10.71 -27.76 3.13
CA THR A 1069 -10.07 -26.55 3.64
C THR A 1069 -11.09 -25.61 4.26
N VAL A 1070 -10.60 -24.54 4.90
CA VAL A 1070 -11.34 -23.54 5.70
C VAL A 1070 -12.48 -22.82 4.92
N THR A 1071 -12.81 -23.19 3.67
CA THR A 1071 -13.86 -22.60 2.81
C THR A 1071 -15.24 -22.42 3.45
N GLU A 1072 -15.72 -23.33 4.29
CA GLU A 1072 -16.98 -23.12 5.02
C GLU A 1072 -16.86 -22.03 6.10
N ALA A 1073 -15.64 -21.79 6.60
CA ALA A 1073 -15.28 -20.63 7.42
C ALA A 1073 -14.70 -19.45 6.61
N SER A 1074 -14.47 -19.56 5.29
CA SER A 1074 -14.04 -18.42 4.46
C SER A 1074 -15.18 -17.42 4.23
N ASN A 1075 -16.43 -17.86 4.38
CA ASN A 1075 -17.56 -16.96 4.54
C ASN A 1075 -17.58 -16.24 5.91
N ILE A 1076 -16.71 -16.62 6.87
CA ILE A 1076 -16.30 -15.82 8.05
C ILE A 1076 -14.98 -15.06 7.82
N ALA A 1077 -14.15 -15.44 6.84
CA ALA A 1077 -12.94 -14.71 6.46
C ALA A 1077 -13.28 -13.45 5.64
N ARG A 1078 -14.25 -13.55 4.71
CA ARG A 1078 -14.88 -12.38 4.07
C ARG A 1078 -15.42 -11.37 5.11
N LEU A 1079 -15.86 -11.87 6.28
CA LEU A 1079 -16.33 -11.09 7.45
C LEU A 1079 -15.24 -10.45 8.31
N ARG A 1080 -13.97 -10.74 8.01
CA ARG A 1080 -12.82 -10.37 8.84
C ARG A 1080 -11.63 -10.03 7.95
N VAL A 1081 -11.84 -9.17 6.96
CA VAL A 1081 -10.73 -8.42 6.36
C VAL A 1081 -10.11 -7.62 7.49
N LYS A 1082 -8.98 -8.16 7.94
CA LYS A 1082 -8.12 -7.65 8.97
C LYS A 1082 -7.10 -6.77 8.25
N ALA A 1083 -6.97 -5.50 8.63
CA ALA A 1083 -5.87 -4.68 8.15
C ALA A 1083 -4.55 -5.38 8.51
N SER A 1084 -3.86 -5.91 7.49
CA SER A 1084 -2.57 -6.57 7.64
C SER A 1084 -1.47 -5.53 7.53
N GLY A 1085 -1.40 -4.68 8.55
CA GLY A 1085 -0.16 -3.98 8.86
C GLY A 1085 0.98 -5.02 8.89
N GLY A 1086 2.05 -4.76 8.14
CA GLY A 1086 3.10 -5.74 7.90
C GLY A 1086 3.69 -6.26 9.20
N HIS A 1087 3.57 -7.56 9.43
CA HIS A 1087 4.27 -8.20 10.55
C HIS A 1087 5.77 -8.18 10.26
N ALA A 1088 6.56 -7.62 11.16
CA ALA A 1088 7.97 -7.94 11.24
C ALA A 1088 8.11 -9.40 11.71
N VAL A 1089 8.32 -10.32 10.76
CA VAL A 1089 8.37 -11.74 11.07
C VAL A 1089 9.76 -12.05 11.66
N THR A 1090 9.82 -12.65 12.85
CA THR A 1090 11.08 -12.91 13.60
C THR A 1090 11.64 -14.31 13.33
N LEU A 1091 12.84 -14.41 12.73
CA LEU A 1091 13.50 -15.71 12.48
C LEU A 1091 13.94 -16.35 13.80
N PRO A 1092 13.72 -17.67 14.03
CA PRO A 1092 14.25 -18.34 15.21
C PRO A 1092 15.76 -18.58 15.03
N ALA A 1093 16.57 -17.97 15.90
CA ALA A 1093 18.01 -18.16 15.91
C ALA A 1093 18.38 -19.62 16.28
N VAL A 1094 18.98 -20.35 15.34
CA VAL A 1094 19.62 -21.65 15.62
C VAL A 1094 20.85 -21.40 16.49
N GLN A 1095 20.75 -21.68 17.79
CA GLN A 1095 21.86 -21.55 18.73
C GLN A 1095 22.96 -22.60 18.47
N ALA A 1096 24.15 -22.12 18.12
CA ALA A 1096 25.39 -22.82 18.48
C ALA A 1096 25.79 -22.46 19.93
N SER A 1097 26.26 -23.45 20.67
CA SER A 1097 26.64 -23.39 22.10
C SER A 1097 27.89 -22.51 22.37
N MET A 1098 28.29 -22.11 23.59
CA MET A 1098 28.10 -22.68 24.95
C MET A 1098 28.10 -21.56 26.03
N GLY A 1099 27.57 -21.83 27.23
CA GLY A 1099 27.78 -20.97 28.41
C GLY A 1099 27.06 -21.48 29.66
N SER A 1100 27.81 -22.03 30.62
CA SER A 1100 27.29 -22.71 31.81
C SER A 1100 26.53 -21.82 32.81
N GLY A 1101 25.34 -22.24 33.24
CA GLY A 1101 24.65 -21.70 34.41
C GLY A 1101 23.50 -22.60 34.86
N GLN A 1102 23.66 -23.35 35.96
CA GLN A 1102 22.58 -24.16 36.51
C GLN A 1102 21.51 -23.28 37.16
N VAL A 1103 20.27 -23.38 36.70
CA VAL A 1103 19.08 -23.13 37.52
C VAL A 1103 18.14 -24.31 37.36
N LYS A 1104 17.78 -24.95 38.49
CA LYS A 1104 16.71 -25.96 38.53
C LYS A 1104 15.38 -25.23 38.58
N ASP A 1105 14.44 -25.59 37.72
CA ASP A 1105 13.02 -25.28 37.95
C ASP A 1105 12.11 -26.42 37.48
N GLY A 1106 10.87 -26.40 37.93
CA GLY A 1106 9.94 -27.52 38.00
C GLY A 1106 9.44 -28.11 36.68
N THR A 1107 8.94 -29.33 36.78
CA THR A 1107 8.38 -30.17 35.70
C THR A 1107 7.26 -29.50 34.91
N ARG A 1108 7.60 -28.97 33.73
CA ARG A 1108 6.69 -28.87 32.58
C ARG A 1108 6.83 -30.15 31.74
N PRO A 1109 5.75 -30.81 31.28
CA PRO A 1109 5.87 -31.93 30.35
C PRO A 1109 6.51 -31.46 29.04
N ALA A 1110 7.41 -32.26 28.48
CA ALA A 1110 8.13 -31.91 27.26
C ALA A 1110 7.15 -31.79 26.06
N PRO A 1111 7.36 -30.83 25.15
CA PRO A 1111 6.54 -30.73 23.94
C PRO A 1111 6.69 -32.01 23.11
N LYS A 1112 5.56 -32.57 22.67
CA LYS A 1112 5.54 -33.76 21.79
C LYS A 1112 6.19 -33.39 20.45
N ARG A 1113 7.19 -34.18 20.04
CA ARG A 1113 7.92 -34.02 18.78
C ARG A 1113 7.47 -35.08 17.77
N VAL A 1114 7.49 -34.72 16.50
CA VAL A 1114 7.23 -35.60 15.35
C VAL A 1114 8.46 -35.66 14.45
N PRO A 1115 8.80 -36.83 13.88
CA PRO A 1115 9.95 -36.96 13.00
C PRO A 1115 9.57 -36.57 11.57
N TYR A 1116 10.52 -35.91 10.92
CA TYR A 1116 10.50 -35.61 9.49
C TYR A 1116 11.76 -36.17 8.84
N ILE A 1117 11.63 -36.61 7.59
CA ILE A 1117 12.78 -36.87 6.72
C ILE A 1117 13.07 -35.61 5.93
N VAL A 1118 14.29 -35.12 6.06
CA VAL A 1118 14.75 -33.85 5.49
C VAL A 1118 15.85 -34.14 4.46
N PHE A 1119 15.62 -33.71 3.23
CA PHE A 1119 16.64 -33.64 2.19
C PHE A 1119 17.07 -32.19 2.05
N SER A 1120 18.27 -31.86 2.51
CA SER A 1120 18.90 -30.54 2.38
C SER A 1120 19.86 -30.55 1.19
N GLY A 1121 20.01 -29.44 0.47
CA GLY A 1121 20.90 -29.39 -0.69
C GLY A 1121 20.25 -29.79 -2.00
N VAL A 1122 18.92 -29.80 -2.06
CA VAL A 1122 18.17 -30.20 -3.26
C VAL A 1122 18.29 -29.10 -4.32
N GLY A 1123 19.19 -29.30 -5.29
CA GLY A 1123 19.31 -28.48 -6.50
C GLY A 1123 18.67 -29.15 -7.72
N CYS A 1124 18.71 -28.47 -8.86
CA CYS A 1124 18.20 -28.99 -10.12
C CYS A 1124 19.16 -30.01 -10.74
N THR A 1125 18.61 -30.98 -11.46
CA THR A 1125 19.37 -32.05 -12.13
C THR A 1125 19.07 -32.10 -13.64
N ASP A 1126 19.99 -32.68 -14.42
CA ASP A 1126 19.76 -32.91 -15.86
C ASP A 1126 18.67 -33.98 -16.09
N SER A 1127 18.77 -35.11 -15.38
CA SER A 1127 17.73 -36.15 -15.31
C SER A 1127 16.76 -35.89 -14.14
N SER A 1128 15.54 -36.40 -14.26
CA SER A 1128 14.57 -36.44 -13.15
C SER A 1128 14.76 -37.71 -12.33
N TYR A 1129 14.61 -37.63 -11.01
CA TYR A 1129 14.85 -38.75 -10.10
C TYR A 1129 13.67 -38.96 -9.14
N ARG A 1130 13.38 -40.22 -8.83
CA ARG A 1130 12.43 -40.64 -7.79
C ARG A 1130 13.20 -41.16 -6.59
N LEU A 1131 12.89 -40.65 -5.41
CA LEU A 1131 13.48 -41.03 -4.13
C LEU A 1131 12.41 -41.71 -3.29
N ASP A 1132 12.53 -43.03 -3.12
CA ASP A 1132 11.65 -43.84 -2.27
C ASP A 1132 12.32 -44.04 -0.90
N VAL A 1133 11.63 -43.70 0.20
CA VAL A 1133 12.22 -43.63 1.54
C VAL A 1133 11.63 -44.68 2.49
N PHE A 1134 12.48 -45.38 3.24
CA PHE A 1134 12.11 -46.50 4.10
C PHE A 1134 12.75 -46.43 5.50
N THR A 1135 12.14 -47.09 6.49
CA THR A 1135 12.65 -47.17 7.86
C THR A 1135 14.00 -47.92 7.94
N PRO A 1136 14.84 -47.68 8.97
CA PRO A 1136 16.18 -48.26 9.07
C PRO A 1136 16.23 -49.79 9.22
N GLN A 1137 15.09 -50.45 9.50
CA GLN A 1137 14.95 -51.90 9.62
C GLN A 1137 13.95 -52.47 8.60
N ALA A 1138 13.67 -51.71 7.53
CA ALA A 1138 12.72 -52.07 6.49
C ALA A 1138 13.03 -53.44 5.87
N ARG A 1139 12.06 -54.36 5.92
CA ARG A 1139 12.22 -55.73 5.38
C ARG A 1139 11.98 -55.81 3.87
N SER A 1140 11.40 -54.77 3.29
CA SER A 1140 11.08 -54.66 1.87
C SER A 1140 11.28 -53.22 1.40
N MET A 1141 11.87 -53.06 0.21
CA MET A 1141 12.07 -51.77 -0.46
C MET A 1141 10.99 -51.52 -1.53
N ALA A 1142 9.81 -52.13 -1.39
CA ALA A 1142 8.66 -51.90 -2.27
C ALA A 1142 7.97 -50.58 -1.88
N ALA A 1143 7.92 -49.62 -2.80
CA ALA A 1143 7.26 -48.32 -2.60
C ALA A 1143 5.73 -48.46 -2.69
N ASP A 1144 5.13 -49.01 -1.63
CA ASP A 1144 3.69 -49.26 -1.49
C ASP A 1144 3.16 -48.52 -0.24
N PRO A 1145 2.38 -47.44 -0.40
CA PRO A 1145 1.85 -46.66 0.72
C PRO A 1145 0.71 -47.33 1.50
N ILE A 1146 0.18 -48.48 1.05
CA ILE A 1146 -0.87 -49.25 1.73
C ILE A 1146 -0.28 -50.45 2.46
N CYS A 1147 0.51 -51.28 1.75
CA CYS A 1147 0.89 -52.61 2.26
C CYS A 1147 2.30 -52.66 2.84
N ASN A 1148 3.17 -51.66 2.61
CA ASN A 1148 4.50 -51.61 3.21
C ASN A 1148 4.54 -50.66 4.42
N PRO A 1149 4.40 -51.15 5.66
CA PRO A 1149 4.43 -50.30 6.85
C PRO A 1149 5.82 -49.73 7.17
N ASP A 1150 6.85 -50.11 6.42
CA ASP A 1150 8.21 -49.58 6.51
C ASP A 1150 8.51 -48.52 5.43
N PHE A 1151 7.58 -48.26 4.50
CA PHE A 1151 7.68 -47.17 3.53
C PHE A 1151 7.20 -45.85 4.18
N ILE A 1152 7.99 -44.79 4.01
CA ILE A 1152 7.75 -43.47 4.62
C ILE A 1152 7.13 -42.50 3.62
N GLY A 1153 7.53 -42.59 2.35
CA GLY A 1153 6.99 -41.76 1.27
C GLY A 1153 7.95 -41.62 0.09
N GLN A 1154 7.53 -40.82 -0.89
CA GLN A 1154 8.22 -40.60 -2.15
C GLN A 1154 8.41 -39.09 -2.41
N ILE A 1155 9.55 -38.75 -3.00
CA ILE A 1155 9.85 -37.41 -3.54
C ILE A 1155 10.33 -37.59 -4.99
N THR A 1156 9.78 -36.81 -5.91
CA THR A 1156 10.33 -36.59 -7.24
C THR A 1156 11.20 -35.33 -7.23
N ARG A 1157 12.41 -35.45 -7.76
CA ARG A 1157 13.24 -34.33 -8.16
C ARG A 1157 13.08 -34.14 -9.66
N LEU A 1158 12.38 -33.09 -10.04
CA LEU A 1158 12.16 -32.74 -11.45
C LEU A 1158 13.51 -32.35 -12.08
N GLY A 1159 13.83 -32.97 -13.22
CA GLY A 1159 14.98 -32.63 -14.03
C GLY A 1159 14.61 -31.54 -15.05
N MET A 1160 15.56 -30.65 -15.33
CA MET A 1160 15.36 -29.57 -16.32
C MET A 1160 15.49 -30.05 -17.76
N GLY A 1161 16.03 -31.26 -17.95
CA GLY A 1161 16.27 -31.86 -19.24
C GLY A 1161 17.49 -31.28 -19.96
N PRO A 1162 17.95 -31.94 -21.04
CA PRO A 1162 19.13 -31.52 -21.80
C PRO A 1162 18.90 -30.29 -22.68
N GLY A 1163 17.65 -29.83 -22.81
CA GLY A 1163 17.21 -28.93 -23.88
C GLY A 1163 17.16 -29.62 -25.26
N ARG A 1164 16.79 -28.83 -26.28
CA ARG A 1164 16.75 -29.21 -27.70
C ARG A 1164 18.18 -29.38 -28.27
N PRO A 1165 18.53 -30.56 -28.83
CA PRO A 1165 19.85 -30.81 -29.40
C PRO A 1165 20.23 -29.80 -30.49
N GLY A 1166 21.48 -29.31 -30.45
CA GLY A 1166 22.01 -28.36 -31.44
C GLY A 1166 21.59 -26.90 -31.24
N SER A 1167 20.71 -26.61 -30.29
CA SER A 1167 20.41 -25.23 -29.87
C SER A 1167 21.35 -24.79 -28.75
N SER A 1168 22.12 -23.72 -28.98
CA SER A 1168 22.89 -23.05 -27.92
C SER A 1168 22.07 -22.04 -27.12
N THR A 1169 20.76 -21.90 -27.42
CA THR A 1169 19.93 -20.77 -26.96
C THR A 1169 18.87 -21.13 -25.93
N LEU A 1170 18.63 -22.41 -25.64
CA LEU A 1170 17.67 -22.80 -24.61
C LEU A 1170 18.21 -22.49 -23.22
N GLN A 1171 17.62 -21.46 -22.61
CA GLN A 1171 18.09 -20.90 -21.34
C GLN A 1171 17.77 -21.81 -20.13
N ASN A 1172 16.98 -22.88 -20.30
CA ASN A 1172 16.47 -23.72 -19.22
C ASN A 1172 17.55 -24.25 -18.25
N ARG A 1173 18.71 -24.70 -18.77
CA ARG A 1173 19.86 -25.15 -17.96
C ARG A 1173 20.52 -24.04 -17.12
N ARG A 1174 20.32 -22.77 -17.51
CA ARG A 1174 20.74 -21.57 -16.76
C ARG A 1174 19.58 -20.91 -16.01
N ARG A 1175 18.38 -21.51 -16.05
CA ARG A 1175 17.16 -21.03 -15.39
C ARG A 1175 16.74 -21.95 -14.23
N CYS A 1176 17.70 -22.65 -13.61
CA CYS A 1176 17.46 -23.49 -12.45
C CYS A 1176 18.58 -23.44 -11.43
N ARG A 1177 18.23 -23.62 -10.15
CA ARG A 1177 19.11 -23.48 -8.98
C ARG A 1177 20.13 -24.61 -8.87
N LYS A 1178 21.42 -24.28 -8.66
CA LYS A 1178 22.47 -25.30 -8.51
C LYS A 1178 22.47 -25.98 -7.11
N HIS A 1179 22.38 -25.24 -5.99
CA HIS A 1179 22.04 -25.74 -4.61
C HIS A 1179 21.40 -24.59 -3.79
N GLU A 1180 20.83 -24.71 -2.59
CA GLU A 1180 20.27 -25.81 -1.77
C GLU A 1180 18.74 -25.56 -1.47
N VAL A 1181 17.77 -26.23 -2.10
CA VAL A 1181 16.37 -26.25 -1.59
C VAL A 1181 16.23 -27.35 -0.54
N THR A 1182 15.17 -27.33 0.28
CA THR A 1182 14.80 -28.47 1.15
C THR A 1182 13.55 -29.15 0.66
N ARG A 1183 13.55 -30.49 0.67
CA ARG A 1183 12.36 -31.33 0.46
C ARG A 1183 12.12 -32.19 1.71
N LEU A 1184 10.85 -32.46 2.01
CA LEU A 1184 10.41 -32.94 3.33
C LEU A 1184 9.37 -34.05 3.22
N LEU A 1185 9.47 -35.08 4.08
CA LEU A 1185 8.40 -36.06 4.31
C LEU A 1185 8.07 -36.12 5.80
N SER A 1186 6.78 -36.08 6.15
CA SER A 1186 6.35 -36.45 7.51
C SER A 1186 6.60 -37.93 7.72
N ALA A 1187 7.23 -38.27 8.85
CA ALA A 1187 7.45 -39.64 9.28
C ALA A 1187 6.67 -39.99 10.55
N GLU A 1188 5.65 -39.19 10.92
CA GLU A 1188 4.85 -39.39 12.15
C GLU A 1188 4.27 -40.80 12.25
N LYS A 1189 3.75 -41.35 11.15
CA LYS A 1189 3.20 -42.72 11.07
C LYS A 1189 4.21 -43.83 11.41
N VAL A 1190 5.51 -43.55 11.34
CA VAL A 1190 6.60 -44.50 11.63
C VAL A 1190 7.50 -44.03 12.79
N ALA A 1191 7.06 -43.07 13.61
CA ALA A 1191 7.89 -42.45 14.65
C ALA A 1191 8.51 -43.48 15.62
N ASP A 1192 7.74 -44.48 16.04
CA ASP A 1192 8.19 -45.55 16.94
C ASP A 1192 9.32 -46.41 16.33
N LYS A 1193 9.49 -46.40 15.01
CA LYS A 1193 10.53 -47.14 14.27
C LYS A 1193 11.81 -46.32 14.05
N LEU A 1194 11.81 -45.02 14.34
CA LEU A 1194 12.93 -44.11 14.06
C LEU A 1194 13.83 -43.80 15.28
N GLY A 1195 13.42 -44.23 16.49
CA GLY A 1195 14.17 -44.03 17.72
C GLY A 1195 14.03 -42.62 18.30
N GLY A 1196 13.55 -42.52 19.54
CA GLY A 1196 13.35 -41.23 20.23
C GLY A 1196 14.64 -40.49 20.56
N ASP A 1197 14.51 -39.21 20.93
CA ASP A 1197 15.48 -38.10 21.19
C ASP A 1197 16.91 -38.37 21.73
N ALA A 1198 17.32 -39.60 22.04
CA ALA A 1198 18.64 -39.95 22.55
C ALA A 1198 19.66 -40.23 21.42
N LYS A 1199 20.62 -39.32 21.28
CA LYS A 1199 21.91 -39.44 20.56
C LYS A 1199 22.32 -40.87 20.12
N GLY A 1200 22.12 -41.19 18.84
CA GLY A 1200 23.00 -42.12 18.10
C GLY A 1200 22.32 -43.22 17.29
N LEU A 1201 22.60 -43.21 15.98
CA LEU A 1201 22.52 -44.31 15.00
C LEU A 1201 21.12 -44.77 14.52
N GLY A 1202 20.78 -44.37 13.30
CA GLY A 1202 19.62 -44.87 12.53
C GLY A 1202 19.37 -44.03 11.28
N GLY A 1203 20.20 -44.18 10.24
CA GLY A 1203 19.91 -43.56 8.93
C GLY A 1203 18.75 -44.27 8.23
N VAL A 1204 17.91 -43.55 7.49
CA VAL A 1204 16.86 -44.16 6.65
C VAL A 1204 17.45 -44.80 5.40
N HIS A 1205 16.75 -45.80 4.84
CA HIS A 1205 17.06 -46.32 3.52
C HIS A 1205 16.41 -45.45 2.46
N VAL A 1206 17.16 -45.11 1.40
CA VAL A 1206 16.68 -44.35 0.25
C VAL A 1206 17.00 -45.15 -1.01
N VAL A 1207 15.99 -45.39 -1.84
CA VAL A 1207 16.17 -45.96 -3.19
C VAL A 1207 16.00 -44.83 -4.19
N VAL A 1208 17.07 -44.54 -4.94
CA VAL A 1208 17.08 -43.48 -5.96
C VAL A 1208 16.91 -44.13 -7.34
N THR A 1209 15.90 -43.71 -8.09
CA THR A 1209 15.61 -44.20 -9.45
C THR A 1209 15.65 -43.05 -10.45
N ASP A 1210 16.44 -43.16 -11.50
CA ASP A 1210 16.39 -42.24 -12.65
C ASP A 1210 15.09 -42.50 -13.44
N LEU A 1211 14.24 -41.47 -13.58
CA LEU A 1211 12.91 -41.60 -14.21
C LEU A 1211 12.97 -41.67 -15.74
N GLN A 1212 14.09 -41.28 -16.37
CA GLN A 1212 14.26 -41.36 -17.82
C GLN A 1212 14.72 -42.75 -18.26
N THR A 1213 15.57 -43.41 -17.46
CA THR A 1213 16.17 -44.71 -17.78
C THR A 1213 15.58 -45.88 -17.00
N GLY A 1214 14.84 -45.61 -15.92
CA GLY A 1214 14.37 -46.61 -14.96
C GLY A 1214 15.49 -47.24 -14.12
N ARG A 1215 16.72 -46.73 -14.18
CA ARG A 1215 17.88 -47.29 -13.48
C ARG A 1215 17.84 -46.89 -12.00
N VAL A 1216 17.93 -47.88 -11.12
CA VAL A 1216 18.25 -47.64 -9.69
C VAL A 1216 19.71 -47.21 -9.58
N VAL A 1217 19.94 -46.02 -9.03
CA VAL A 1217 21.26 -45.41 -8.88
C VAL A 1217 21.93 -45.97 -7.61
N PRO A 1218 23.16 -46.51 -7.68
CA PRO A 1218 23.91 -46.98 -6.52
C PRO A 1218 24.18 -45.89 -5.48
N GLN A 1219 24.32 -46.27 -4.20
CA GLN A 1219 24.54 -45.32 -3.10
C GLN A 1219 25.82 -44.48 -3.26
N ASP A 1220 26.90 -45.09 -3.75
CA ASP A 1220 28.17 -44.38 -3.95
C ASP A 1220 28.13 -43.46 -5.19
N GLU A 1221 27.13 -43.61 -6.07
CA GLU A 1221 26.91 -42.72 -7.22
C GLU A 1221 25.99 -41.55 -6.84
N TYR A 1222 24.89 -41.79 -6.10
CA TYR A 1222 23.98 -40.69 -5.70
C TYR A 1222 24.49 -39.85 -4.53
N LYS A 1223 25.42 -40.34 -3.69
CA LYS A 1223 26.03 -39.54 -2.61
C LYS A 1223 26.93 -38.41 -3.13
N GLU A 1224 27.54 -38.60 -4.28
CA GLU A 1224 28.30 -37.55 -4.98
C GLU A 1224 27.37 -36.49 -5.60
N LEU A 1225 26.04 -36.71 -5.59
CA LEU A 1225 25.04 -35.77 -6.06
C LEU A 1225 24.43 -34.97 -4.89
N PRO A 1226 24.25 -33.64 -5.03
CA PRO A 1226 23.75 -32.79 -3.96
C PRO A 1226 22.29 -33.09 -3.63
N GLY A 1227 21.95 -33.17 -2.34
CA GLY A 1227 20.58 -33.28 -1.86
C GLY A 1227 19.91 -34.66 -1.97
N PHE A 1228 20.69 -35.73 -2.17
CA PHE A 1228 20.17 -37.11 -2.10
C PHE A 1228 20.36 -37.76 -0.71
N GLU A 1229 21.06 -37.10 0.22
CA GLU A 1229 21.19 -37.58 1.59
C GLU A 1229 19.97 -37.19 2.46
N ALA A 1230 19.32 -38.20 3.03
CA ALA A 1230 18.20 -38.05 3.95
C ALA A 1230 18.66 -37.92 5.41
N LYS A 1231 18.11 -36.95 6.14
CA LYS A 1231 18.35 -36.74 7.57
C LYS A 1231 17.03 -36.84 8.35
N VAL A 1232 17.01 -37.61 9.45
CA VAL A 1232 15.86 -37.66 10.36
C VAL A 1232 15.95 -36.48 11.32
N VAL A 1233 14.91 -35.66 11.37
CA VAL A 1233 14.83 -34.47 12.25
C VAL A 1233 13.53 -34.51 13.05
N TRP A 1234 13.65 -34.48 14.37
CA TRP A 1234 12.50 -34.44 15.28
C TRP A 1234 12.09 -32.99 15.56
N LEU A 1235 11.04 -32.52 14.89
CA LEU A 1235 10.50 -31.17 15.06
C LEU A 1235 9.37 -31.18 16.10
N PRO A 1236 9.17 -30.09 16.87
CA PRO A 1236 7.97 -29.96 17.69
C PRO A 1236 6.73 -29.96 16.79
N ILE A 1237 5.62 -30.53 17.28
CA ILE A 1237 4.31 -30.35 16.62
C ILE A 1237 3.97 -28.85 16.67
N SER A 1238 3.91 -28.20 15.51
CA SER A 1238 3.37 -26.85 15.38
C SER A 1238 1.86 -26.89 15.60
N THR A 1239 1.36 -25.94 16.40
CA THR A 1239 -0.07 -25.65 16.59
C THR A 1239 -0.60 -24.72 15.53
#